data_AF-A0A6L7QC51-F1
#
_entry.id   AF-A0A6L7QC51-F1
#
_cell.length_a   1.000
_cell.length_b   1.000
_cell.length_c   1.000
_cell.angle_alpha   90.00
_cell.angle_beta   90.00
_cell.angle_gamma   90.00
#
_symmetry.space_group_name_H-M   'P 1'
#
loop_
_entity.id
_entity.type
_entity.pdbx_description
1 polymer ?
#
loop_
_entity_poly.entity_id
_entity_poly.type
_entity_poly.pdbx_seq_one_letter_code
_entity_poly.pdbx_strand_id
1 'polypeptide(L)'
;TVYGVIFYFALLLPFSFCCERLFFGFADIRRQVAGAAFFFLAIFLIMRFIHPAFKLSSSPYIIFLAFVIFAIGGTALMMILGRFTRAVGQRKRAAAGVHEADIGRLSATAAAAALGISNLRKRKLRTALTVVTLTLLTFTAQAFTSVQSYLKFYQIPRPNAPSYEGALLRDRGWKGLQLSVLDYAKSAFDNQAQVLPRSWITSKVIGERAYIDIEHKPAQKKSFASALLGVTAGEGALMGLEELLVGPESRWFAAGERDVCILPAAMAEILGIGPEDVGTAQIWLMGRSYRVIGLIDGEAIDHLRDLDNESPMPVDTVAEAKKMEQMADLDPRLMDTTAIETFTHLLANNVAFLPYQQVVDLGGTLRSIAIAGFADRETLLAEVEEFVSRVAVPLFVGAGDRVRVYTSMGSASLAGIGNLFVPLLIASLIVLNTMLGAVYERSGEIGVYSSVGLAPSHIAALFIAEALVFAIVGAVLGYLVGQTTTLLLAHYALLGGMFLNYSSLSAIFSTLVVMVVVVLSTLYPARKAAAMAVPDVTRRWEFPPPDGDDWRFDFPFTLGKGDALGSCAYLHRVFSSYGEGSVGDFMTEGVDFHLEQGGAQPVYLLELMVWLAPYDLGVSQRVFLRTLPTDDIPGIYRIEMHLQRVSGDVVSWQRLNTSFLNVLRKRFLVWRTIAPEVREEYLIEGEKLAQGTGV
;
A
#
# COMPACT_ATOMS: atom_id res chain seq x y z
N THR A 1 -14.09 -1.86 1.55
CA THR A 1 -14.99 -0.71 1.35
C THR A 1 -14.54 0.53 2.11
N VAL A 2 -14.38 0.51 3.43
CA VAL A 2 -14.00 1.72 4.22
C VAL A 2 -12.60 2.26 3.90
N TYR A 3 -11.57 1.39 3.82
CA TYR A 3 -10.20 1.82 3.48
C TYR A 3 -10.08 2.51 2.11
N GLY A 4 -10.89 2.08 1.13
CA GLY A 4 -10.96 2.70 -0.20
C GLY A 4 -11.40 4.16 -0.14
N VAL A 5 -12.46 4.44 0.62
CA VAL A 5 -12.98 5.81 0.81
C VAL A 5 -11.92 6.69 1.48
N ILE A 6 -11.26 6.19 2.53
CA ILE A 6 -10.20 6.93 3.24
C ILE A 6 -9.06 7.28 2.28
N PHE A 7 -8.59 6.32 1.48
CA PHE A 7 -7.51 6.54 0.53
C PHE A 7 -7.86 7.58 -0.53
N TYR A 8 -9.01 7.46 -1.19
CA TYR A 8 -9.40 8.42 -2.23
C TYR A 8 -9.67 9.81 -1.65
N PHE A 9 -10.24 9.94 -0.45
CA PHE A 9 -10.37 11.25 0.21
C PHE A 9 -9.04 11.87 0.61
N ALA A 10 -8.08 11.06 1.07
CA ALA A 10 -6.73 11.55 1.30
C ALA A 10 -6.10 12.06 -0.01
N LEU A 11 -6.33 11.38 -1.12
CA LEU A 11 -5.86 11.77 -2.45
C LEU A 11 -6.59 13.01 -3.01
N LEU A 12 -7.84 13.27 -2.59
CA LEU A 12 -8.59 14.46 -2.99
C LEU A 12 -7.95 15.76 -2.50
N LEU A 13 -7.25 15.76 -1.36
CA LEU A 13 -6.58 16.96 -0.85
C LEU A 13 -5.50 17.50 -1.81
N PRO A 14 -4.46 16.71 -2.17
CA PRO A 14 -3.47 17.18 -3.11
C PRO A 14 -4.05 17.33 -4.52
N PHE A 15 -5.02 16.51 -4.92
CA PHE A 15 -5.74 16.69 -6.19
C PHE A 15 -6.37 18.08 -6.29
N SER A 16 -7.07 18.51 -5.23
CA SER A 16 -7.80 19.77 -5.23
C SER A 16 -6.86 20.96 -5.31
N PHE A 17 -5.71 20.87 -4.63
CA PHE A 17 -4.62 21.83 -4.77
C PHE A 17 -4.06 21.85 -6.20
N CYS A 18 -3.76 20.68 -6.77
CA CYS A 18 -3.26 20.57 -8.14
C CYS A 18 -4.24 21.17 -9.16
N CYS A 19 -5.54 20.90 -9.02
CA CYS A 19 -6.57 21.46 -9.89
C CYS A 19 -6.72 22.96 -9.73
N GLU A 20 -6.66 23.50 -8.51
CA GLU A 20 -6.65 24.96 -8.32
C GLU A 20 -5.48 25.60 -9.09
N ARG A 21 -4.29 25.02 -8.97
CA ARG A 21 -3.10 25.53 -9.65
C ARG A 21 -3.19 25.40 -11.17
N LEU A 22 -3.76 24.31 -11.66
CA LEU A 22 -3.88 24.02 -13.09
C LEU A 22 -4.91 24.92 -13.79
N PHE A 23 -6.08 25.11 -13.17
CA PHE A 23 -7.20 25.85 -13.78
C PHE A 23 -7.18 27.35 -13.46
N PHE A 24 -6.97 27.72 -12.19
CA PHE A 24 -7.06 29.11 -11.74
C PHE A 24 -5.69 29.76 -11.56
N GLY A 25 -4.79 29.11 -10.82
CA GLY A 25 -3.44 29.61 -10.50
C GLY A 25 -3.48 30.93 -9.75
N PHE A 26 -4.30 31.05 -8.70
CA PHE A 26 -4.40 32.30 -7.95
C PHE A 26 -3.09 32.62 -7.24
N ALA A 27 -2.71 33.92 -7.17
CA ALA A 27 -1.54 34.35 -6.42
C ALA A 27 -1.84 34.52 -4.91
N ASP A 28 -3.04 34.97 -4.56
CA ASP A 28 -3.48 35.15 -3.18
C ASP A 28 -3.83 33.81 -2.52
N ILE A 29 -3.23 33.53 -1.37
CA ILE A 29 -3.49 32.33 -0.55
C ILE A 29 -4.97 32.15 -0.26
N ARG A 30 -5.73 33.23 -0.01
CA ARG A 30 -7.16 33.10 0.29
C ARG A 30 -7.94 32.53 -0.88
N ARG A 31 -7.62 32.99 -2.10
CA ARG A 31 -8.24 32.51 -3.33
C ARG A 31 -7.76 31.11 -3.71
N GLN A 32 -6.50 30.78 -3.43
CA GLN A 32 -5.97 29.42 -3.59
C GLN A 32 -6.72 28.42 -2.70
N VAL A 33 -6.91 28.75 -1.41
CA VAL A 33 -7.65 27.89 -0.48
C VAL A 33 -9.12 27.75 -0.92
N ALA A 34 -9.76 28.85 -1.34
CA ALA A 34 -11.12 28.80 -1.85
C ALA A 34 -11.26 27.94 -3.13
N GLY A 35 -10.31 28.06 -4.07
CA GLY A 35 -10.29 27.26 -5.29
C GLY A 35 -10.06 25.77 -5.01
N ALA A 36 -9.15 25.43 -4.10
CA ALA A 36 -8.95 24.05 -3.67
C ALA A 36 -10.20 23.50 -2.95
N ALA A 37 -10.82 24.28 -2.06
CA ALA A 37 -12.06 23.88 -1.39
C ALA A 37 -13.21 23.64 -2.38
N PHE A 38 -13.29 24.45 -3.45
CA PHE A 38 -14.26 24.25 -4.53
C PHE A 38 -14.07 22.90 -5.23
N PHE A 39 -12.85 22.56 -5.67
CA PHE A 39 -12.59 21.27 -6.32
C PHE A 39 -12.81 20.08 -5.37
N PHE A 40 -12.42 20.22 -4.10
CA PHE A 40 -12.61 19.19 -3.09
C PHE A 40 -14.10 18.88 -2.88
N LEU A 41 -14.92 19.93 -2.72
CA LEU A 41 -16.36 19.79 -2.54
C LEU A 41 -17.06 19.27 -3.80
N ALA A 42 -16.67 19.74 -4.98
CA ALA A 42 -17.23 19.31 -6.25
C ALA A 42 -17.03 17.80 -6.46
N ILE A 43 -15.83 17.29 -6.21
CA ILE A 43 -15.56 15.86 -6.40
C ILE A 43 -16.16 15.01 -5.30
N PHE A 44 -16.22 15.51 -4.07
CA PHE A 44 -16.98 14.85 -3.02
C PHE A 44 -18.45 14.66 -3.43
N LEU A 45 -19.08 15.70 -3.99
CA LEU A 45 -20.45 15.63 -4.51
C LEU A 45 -20.60 14.57 -5.59
N ILE A 46 -19.63 14.49 -6.51
CA ILE A 46 -19.61 13.46 -7.57
C ILE A 46 -19.45 12.05 -6.96
N MET A 47 -18.50 11.87 -6.03
CA MET A 47 -18.26 10.59 -5.36
C MET A 47 -19.47 10.11 -4.56
N ARG A 48 -20.27 11.01 -3.99
CA ARG A 48 -21.49 10.66 -3.26
C ARG A 48 -22.48 9.86 -4.13
N PHE A 49 -22.57 10.16 -5.42
CA PHE A 49 -23.47 9.46 -6.34
C PHE A 49 -22.87 8.18 -6.91
N ILE A 50 -21.56 8.18 -7.12
CA ILE A 50 -20.87 7.13 -7.88
C ILE A 50 -20.33 6.02 -6.97
N HIS A 51 -19.86 6.34 -5.75
CA HIS A 51 -19.19 5.38 -4.88
C HIS A 51 -20.20 4.58 -4.01
N PRO A 52 -20.20 3.24 -4.05
CA PRO A 52 -21.21 2.41 -3.38
C PRO A 52 -21.23 2.53 -1.85
N ALA A 53 -20.08 2.77 -1.21
CA ALA A 53 -20.00 2.98 0.25
C ALA A 53 -20.95 4.05 0.82
N PHE A 54 -21.30 5.10 0.06
CA PHE A 54 -22.24 6.13 0.53
C PHE A 54 -23.68 5.63 0.65
N LYS A 55 -24.04 4.56 -0.07
CA LYS A 55 -25.36 3.91 0.05
C LYS A 55 -25.41 2.89 1.18
N LEU A 56 -24.25 2.34 1.57
CA LEU A 56 -24.14 1.23 2.51
C LEU A 56 -23.95 1.66 3.97
N SER A 57 -23.40 2.86 4.21
CA SER A 57 -23.13 3.35 5.58
C SER A 57 -23.08 4.87 5.63
N SER A 58 -23.32 5.43 6.82
CA SER A 58 -23.10 6.86 7.11
C SER A 58 -21.63 7.22 7.35
N SER A 59 -20.74 6.22 7.51
CA SER A 59 -19.30 6.43 7.78
C SER A 59 -18.59 7.37 6.78
N PRO A 60 -18.83 7.31 5.45
CA PRO A 60 -18.17 8.21 4.50
C PRO A 60 -18.39 9.72 4.78
N TYR A 61 -19.56 10.11 5.30
CA TYR A 61 -19.83 11.51 5.65
C TYR A 61 -18.99 11.98 6.85
N ILE A 62 -18.79 11.10 7.85
CA ILE A 62 -17.94 11.37 9.01
C ILE A 62 -16.47 11.48 8.57
N ILE A 63 -16.02 10.56 7.72
CA ILE A 63 -14.65 10.58 7.17
C ILE A 63 -14.42 11.87 6.38
N PHE A 64 -15.38 12.30 5.56
CA PHE A 64 -15.30 13.57 4.84
C PHE A 64 -15.14 14.76 5.79
N LEU A 65 -15.98 14.85 6.82
CA LEU A 65 -15.89 15.92 7.82
C LEU A 65 -14.52 15.97 8.50
N ALA A 66 -13.95 14.80 8.83
CA ALA A 66 -12.61 14.71 9.40
C ALA A 66 -11.53 15.26 8.44
N PHE A 67 -11.59 14.96 7.15
CA PHE A 67 -10.66 15.51 6.15
C PHE A 67 -10.83 17.02 5.95
N VAL A 68 -12.07 17.55 6.02
CA VAL A 68 -12.31 18.99 5.96
C VAL A 68 -11.69 19.70 7.16
N ILE A 69 -11.92 19.18 8.38
CA ILE A 69 -11.32 19.73 9.61
C ILE A 69 -9.79 19.67 9.52
N PHE A 70 -9.23 18.56 9.07
CA PHE A 70 -7.79 18.38 8.88
C PHE A 70 -7.22 19.37 7.85
N ALA A 71 -7.90 19.59 6.72
CA ALA A 71 -7.46 20.52 5.69
C ALA A 71 -7.45 21.97 6.19
N ILE A 72 -8.50 22.39 6.90
CA ILE A 72 -8.61 23.73 7.49
C ILE A 72 -7.52 23.93 8.56
N GLY A 73 -7.39 22.96 9.48
CA GLY A 73 -6.37 22.99 10.53
C GLY A 73 -4.94 23.01 9.99
N GLY A 74 -4.64 22.17 8.99
CA GLY A 74 -3.34 22.11 8.34
C GLY A 74 -2.98 23.41 7.61
N THR A 75 -3.95 24.02 6.93
CA THR A 75 -3.76 25.32 6.25
C THR A 75 -3.47 26.43 7.25
N ALA A 76 -4.23 26.51 8.34
CA ALA A 76 -4.00 27.48 9.41
C ALA A 76 -2.62 27.29 10.05
N LEU A 77 -2.22 26.05 10.33
CA LEU A 77 -0.91 25.71 10.89
C LEU A 77 0.24 26.13 9.96
N MET A 78 0.14 25.82 8.65
CA MET A 78 1.13 26.28 7.66
C MET A 78 1.24 27.81 7.63
N MET A 79 0.11 28.53 7.69
CA MET A 79 0.11 29.98 7.67
C MET A 79 0.80 30.58 8.91
N ILE A 80 0.58 29.98 10.08
CA ILE A 80 1.24 30.38 11.33
C ILE A 80 2.74 30.11 11.27
N LEU A 81 3.15 28.90 10.86
CA LEU A 81 4.55 28.51 10.76
C LEU A 81 5.32 29.37 9.73
N GLY A 82 4.66 29.72 8.63
CA GLY A 82 5.19 30.64 7.63
C GLY A 82 5.39 32.06 8.14
N ARG A 83 4.49 32.57 9.00
CA ARG A 83 4.67 33.86 9.66
C ARG A 83 5.81 33.83 10.68
N PHE A 84 5.89 32.77 11.47
CA PHE A 84 6.94 32.59 12.47
C PHE A 84 8.34 32.55 11.84
N THR A 85 8.53 31.73 10.80
CA THR A 85 9.81 31.63 10.08
C THR A 85 10.23 32.96 9.46
N ARG A 86 9.30 33.72 8.88
CA ARG A 86 9.58 35.08 8.37
C ARG A 86 10.01 36.05 9.47
N ALA A 87 9.33 36.03 10.61
CA ALA A 87 9.66 36.88 11.76
C ALA A 87 11.04 36.56 12.35
N VAL A 88 11.39 35.27 12.44
CA VAL A 88 12.73 34.82 12.88
C VAL A 88 13.81 35.26 11.88
N GLY A 89 13.55 35.12 10.58
CA GLY A 89 14.48 35.54 9.53
C GLY A 89 14.78 37.05 9.56
N GLN A 90 13.75 37.88 9.80
CA GLN A 90 13.94 39.33 9.96
C GLN A 90 14.80 39.68 11.17
N ARG A 91 14.63 38.99 12.30
CA ARG A 91 15.49 39.19 13.49
C ARG A 91 16.93 38.73 13.27
N LYS A 92 17.15 37.62 12.56
CA LYS A 92 18.51 37.15 12.23
C LYS A 92 19.26 38.13 11.31
N ARG A 93 18.57 38.71 10.32
CA ARG A 93 19.13 39.72 9.41
C ARG A 93 19.56 40.99 10.14
N ALA A 94 18.78 41.41 11.14
CA ALA A 94 19.11 42.57 11.96
C ALA A 94 20.32 42.36 12.89
N ALA A 95 20.62 41.11 13.28
CA ALA A 95 21.68 40.79 14.23
C ALA A 95 23.04 40.48 13.58
N ALA A 96 23.06 39.99 12.33
CA ALA A 96 24.28 39.45 11.74
C ALA A 96 25.04 40.37 10.77
N GLY A 97 24.43 41.44 10.24
CA GLY A 97 25.08 42.36 9.27
C GLY A 97 25.57 41.74 7.95
N VAL A 98 25.54 40.41 7.83
CA VAL A 98 25.91 39.64 6.66
C VAL A 98 24.64 39.30 5.91
N HIS A 99 24.54 39.78 4.68
CA HIS A 99 23.49 39.45 3.73
C HIS A 99 23.67 38.01 3.19
N GLU A 100 23.69 37.03 4.09
CA GLU A 100 23.55 35.63 3.70
C GLU A 100 22.10 35.40 3.28
N ALA A 101 21.86 35.54 1.98
CA ALA A 101 20.67 35.00 1.32
C ALA A 101 20.79 33.48 1.23
N ASP A 102 20.92 32.80 2.37
CA ASP A 102 20.81 31.35 2.42
C ASP A 102 19.32 31.00 2.36
N ILE A 103 18.78 31.06 1.15
CA ILE A 103 17.46 30.51 0.82
C ILE A 103 17.60 29.02 1.03
N GLY A 104 17.25 28.53 2.22
CA GLY A 104 17.42 27.13 2.60
C GLY A 104 16.98 26.22 1.45
N ARG A 105 17.86 25.30 1.04
CA ARG A 105 17.76 24.48 -0.19
C ARG A 105 16.36 23.86 -0.43
N LEU A 106 15.64 23.55 0.65
CA LEU A 106 14.25 23.08 0.65
C LEU A 106 13.24 24.10 0.10
N SER A 107 13.40 25.39 0.39
CA SER A 107 12.51 26.46 -0.09
C SER A 107 12.70 26.76 -1.59
N ALA A 108 13.93 26.70 -2.10
CA ALA A 108 14.22 26.87 -3.53
C ALA A 108 13.68 25.71 -4.37
N THR A 109 13.83 24.47 -3.87
CA THR A 109 13.29 23.27 -4.53
C THR A 109 11.75 23.29 -4.53
N ALA A 110 11.12 23.68 -3.43
CA ALA A 110 9.66 23.84 -3.35
C ALA A 110 9.14 24.96 -4.27
N ALA A 111 9.86 26.08 -4.38
CA ALA A 111 9.53 27.16 -5.31
C ALA A 111 9.65 26.70 -6.77
N ALA A 112 10.69 25.94 -7.11
CA ALA A 112 10.86 25.35 -8.44
C ALA A 112 9.76 24.33 -8.76
N ALA A 113 9.37 23.49 -7.79
CA ALA A 113 8.24 22.58 -7.94
C ALA A 113 6.93 23.35 -8.20
N ALA A 114 6.63 24.39 -7.41
CA ALA A 114 5.44 25.23 -7.60
C ALA A 114 5.44 25.94 -8.96
N LEU A 115 6.61 26.39 -9.43
CA LEU A 115 6.78 26.96 -10.77
C LEU A 115 6.47 25.94 -11.87
N GLY A 116 6.86 24.67 -11.69
CA GLY A 116 6.50 23.57 -12.59
C GLY A 116 5.00 23.38 -12.71
N ILE A 117 4.30 23.30 -11.58
CA ILE A 117 2.84 23.17 -11.57
C ILE A 117 2.17 24.33 -12.31
N SER A 118 2.65 25.57 -12.09
CA SER A 118 2.09 26.75 -12.76
C SER A 118 2.38 26.77 -14.28
N ASN A 119 3.48 26.18 -14.73
CA ASN A 119 3.87 26.15 -16.14
C ASN A 119 2.98 25.21 -16.97
N LEU A 120 2.35 24.20 -16.37
CA LEU A 120 1.39 23.32 -17.04
C LEU A 120 0.23 24.09 -17.70
N ARG A 121 -0.14 25.26 -17.16
CA ARG A 121 -1.19 26.13 -17.70
C ARG A 121 -0.81 26.82 -19.01
N LYS A 122 0.49 27.03 -19.27
CA LYS A 122 0.95 27.70 -20.50
C LYS A 122 0.65 26.87 -21.75
N ARG A 123 0.57 25.55 -21.64
CA ARG A 123 0.38 24.61 -22.77
C ARG A 123 -0.86 23.73 -22.58
N LYS A 124 -2.03 24.37 -22.48
CA LYS A 124 -3.32 23.74 -22.12
C LYS A 124 -3.65 22.47 -22.92
N LEU A 125 -3.44 22.48 -24.24
CA LEU A 125 -3.78 21.35 -25.10
C LEU A 125 -2.96 20.09 -24.75
N ARG A 126 -1.64 20.25 -24.61
CA ARG A 126 -0.77 19.13 -24.23
C ARG A 126 -1.14 18.62 -22.85
N THR A 127 -1.24 19.53 -21.89
CA THR A 127 -1.56 19.16 -20.50
C THR A 127 -2.88 18.39 -20.44
N ALA A 128 -3.90 18.82 -21.19
CA ALA A 128 -5.18 18.12 -21.29
C ALA A 128 -5.02 16.72 -21.91
N LEU A 129 -4.29 16.60 -23.04
CA LEU A 129 -4.03 15.30 -23.67
C LEU A 129 -3.28 14.34 -22.73
N THR A 130 -2.23 14.81 -22.04
CA THR A 130 -1.48 13.99 -21.08
C THR A 130 -2.36 13.54 -19.91
N VAL A 131 -3.21 14.44 -19.37
CA VAL A 131 -4.17 14.09 -18.32
C VAL A 131 -5.18 13.04 -18.81
N VAL A 132 -5.72 13.19 -20.03
CA VAL A 132 -6.66 12.22 -20.61
C VAL A 132 -5.98 10.87 -20.79
N THR A 133 -4.77 10.84 -21.35
CA THR A 133 -4.01 9.59 -21.53
C THR A 133 -3.77 8.88 -20.21
N LEU A 134 -3.36 9.60 -19.16
CA LEU A 134 -3.14 9.03 -17.83
C LEU A 134 -4.43 8.61 -17.13
N THR A 135 -5.53 9.32 -17.38
CA THR A 135 -6.86 8.97 -16.89
C THR A 135 -7.30 7.63 -17.50
N LEU A 136 -7.19 7.49 -18.82
CA LEU A 136 -7.51 6.24 -19.55
C LEU A 136 -6.62 5.08 -19.11
N LEU A 137 -5.34 5.37 -18.87
CA LEU A 137 -4.40 4.37 -18.38
C LEU A 137 -4.75 3.88 -16.97
N THR A 138 -5.03 4.81 -16.05
CA THR A 138 -5.47 4.47 -14.69
C THR A 138 -6.77 3.68 -14.73
N PHE A 139 -7.74 4.11 -15.54
CA PHE A 139 -8.98 3.38 -15.80
C PHE A 139 -8.71 1.95 -16.28
N THR A 140 -7.80 1.78 -17.24
CA THR A 140 -7.42 0.48 -17.79
C THR A 140 -6.80 -0.41 -16.72
N ALA A 141 -5.82 0.10 -15.97
CA ALA A 141 -5.19 -0.61 -14.85
C ALA A 141 -6.20 -1.01 -13.78
N GLN A 142 -7.18 -0.16 -13.48
CA GLN A 142 -8.26 -0.48 -12.56
C GLN A 142 -9.21 -1.53 -13.13
N ALA A 143 -9.53 -1.48 -14.43
CA ALA A 143 -10.37 -2.49 -15.07
C ALA A 143 -9.72 -3.89 -15.03
N PHE A 144 -8.44 -4.01 -15.38
CA PHE A 144 -7.72 -5.29 -15.31
C PHE A 144 -7.54 -5.82 -13.89
N THR A 145 -7.49 -4.96 -12.88
CA THR A 145 -7.40 -5.37 -11.46
C THR A 145 -8.77 -5.59 -10.80
N SER A 146 -9.85 -5.07 -11.40
CA SER A 146 -11.23 -5.29 -10.94
C SER A 146 -11.85 -6.58 -11.50
N VAL A 147 -11.27 -7.17 -12.56
CA VAL A 147 -11.71 -8.45 -13.11
C VAL A 147 -10.98 -9.58 -12.39
N GLN A 148 -11.56 -10.08 -11.30
CA GLN A 148 -11.68 -11.51 -10.96
C GLN A 148 -12.20 -11.69 -9.53
N SER A 149 -13.38 -12.26 -9.41
CA SER A 149 -13.74 -13.18 -8.34
C SER A 149 -14.65 -14.21 -9.00
N TYR A 150 -14.05 -15.19 -9.67
CA TYR A 150 -14.83 -16.36 -10.05
C TYR A 150 -14.88 -17.26 -8.83
N LEU A 151 -16.10 -17.59 -8.39
CA LEU A 151 -16.36 -18.79 -7.62
C LEU A 151 -15.97 -19.95 -8.54
N LYS A 152 -14.75 -20.46 -8.36
CA LYS A 152 -14.32 -21.66 -9.08
C LYS A 152 -14.71 -22.84 -8.20
N PHE A 153 -15.63 -23.67 -8.69
CA PHE A 153 -15.97 -24.91 -8.02
C PHE A 153 -14.78 -25.87 -8.17
N TYR A 154 -14.23 -26.32 -7.05
CA TYR A 154 -13.24 -27.38 -7.07
C TYR A 154 -13.96 -28.68 -6.77
N GLN A 155 -13.88 -29.60 -7.73
CA GLN A 155 -14.27 -31.00 -7.54
C GLN A 155 -13.00 -31.78 -7.23
N ILE A 156 -12.85 -32.21 -5.98
CA ILE A 156 -11.71 -33.03 -5.57
C ILE A 156 -12.18 -34.48 -5.58
N PRO A 157 -11.70 -35.33 -6.50
CA PRO A 157 -12.05 -36.74 -6.50
C PRO A 157 -11.46 -37.43 -5.26
N ARG A 158 -12.25 -38.29 -4.62
CA ARG A 158 -11.79 -39.18 -3.55
C ARG A 158 -11.62 -40.60 -4.11
N PRO A 159 -10.70 -41.39 -3.54
CA PRO A 159 -10.41 -42.75 -4.01
C PRO A 159 -11.46 -43.80 -3.62
N ASN A 160 -12.44 -43.45 -2.77
CA ASN A 160 -13.48 -44.38 -2.31
C ASN A 160 -14.69 -44.44 -3.26
N ALA A 161 -15.29 -45.62 -3.34
CA ALA A 161 -16.63 -45.80 -3.89
C ALA A 161 -17.67 -45.18 -2.94
N PRO A 162 -18.78 -44.62 -3.45
CA PRO A 162 -19.82 -44.06 -2.61
C PRO A 162 -20.63 -45.14 -1.90
N SER A 163 -20.93 -44.92 -0.62
CA SER A 163 -21.79 -45.80 0.17
C SER A 163 -23.28 -45.67 -0.17
N TYR A 164 -23.68 -44.50 -0.70
CA TYR A 164 -25.02 -44.22 -1.22
C TYR A 164 -24.94 -43.12 -2.29
N GLU A 165 -25.97 -43.00 -3.13
CA GLU A 165 -26.10 -41.86 -4.04
C GLU A 165 -26.74 -40.67 -3.32
N GLY A 166 -26.00 -39.56 -3.24
CA GLY A 166 -26.41 -38.41 -2.46
C GLY A 166 -25.26 -37.48 -2.11
N ALA A 167 -25.49 -36.66 -1.09
CA ALA A 167 -24.52 -35.68 -0.60
C ALA A 167 -24.41 -35.70 0.93
N LEU A 168 -23.20 -35.58 1.46
CA LEU A 168 -22.91 -35.45 2.88
C LEU A 168 -22.28 -34.08 3.14
N LEU A 169 -22.93 -33.29 3.99
CA LEU A 169 -22.47 -31.98 4.42
C LEU A 169 -21.87 -32.10 5.82
N ARG A 170 -20.60 -31.71 5.99
CA ARG A 170 -19.96 -31.63 7.31
C ARG A 170 -18.86 -30.58 7.36
N ASP A 171 -18.53 -30.14 8.57
CA ASP A 171 -17.35 -29.31 8.81
C ASP A 171 -16.05 -30.11 8.59
N ARG A 172 -14.97 -29.43 8.16
CA ARG A 172 -13.67 -30.06 7.87
C ARG A 172 -13.05 -30.70 9.11
N GLY A 173 -13.13 -30.03 10.25
CA GLY A 173 -12.55 -30.46 11.53
C GLY A 173 -13.60 -30.96 12.51
N TRP A 174 -14.79 -31.34 12.02
CA TRP A 174 -15.90 -31.80 12.84
C TRP A 174 -16.33 -30.83 13.96
N LYS A 175 -16.10 -29.51 13.84
CA LYS A 175 -16.43 -28.51 14.90
C LYS A 175 -17.93 -28.31 15.15
N GLY A 176 -18.77 -28.74 14.21
CA GLY A 176 -20.22 -28.63 14.26
C GLY A 176 -20.75 -27.56 13.31
N LEU A 177 -21.93 -27.80 12.77
CA LEU A 177 -22.63 -26.91 11.85
C LEU A 177 -23.63 -26.04 12.62
N GLN A 178 -23.82 -24.80 12.15
CA GLN A 178 -24.88 -23.95 12.68
C GLN A 178 -26.25 -24.48 12.24
N LEU A 179 -27.27 -24.35 13.10
CA LEU A 179 -28.64 -24.78 12.78
C LEU A 179 -29.21 -24.07 11.54
N SER A 180 -28.79 -22.84 11.26
CA SER A 180 -29.14 -22.12 10.03
C SER A 180 -28.71 -22.84 8.75
N VAL A 181 -27.62 -23.63 8.80
CA VAL A 181 -27.17 -24.47 7.68
C VAL A 181 -28.16 -25.60 7.43
N LEU A 182 -28.73 -26.18 8.50
CA LEU A 182 -29.78 -27.18 8.37
C LEU A 182 -31.07 -26.58 7.82
N ASP A 183 -31.48 -25.41 8.29
CA ASP A 183 -32.68 -24.72 7.78
C ASP A 183 -32.53 -24.41 6.28
N TYR A 184 -31.33 -24.01 5.88
CA TYR A 184 -31.00 -23.77 4.48
C TYR A 184 -30.97 -25.07 3.65
N ALA A 185 -30.37 -26.14 4.17
CA ALA A 185 -30.38 -27.46 3.54
C ALA A 185 -31.80 -27.99 3.34
N LYS A 186 -32.67 -27.86 4.35
CA LYS A 186 -34.09 -28.20 4.26
C LYS A 186 -34.79 -27.38 3.19
N SER A 187 -34.60 -26.06 3.20
CA SER A 187 -35.21 -25.18 2.20
C SER A 187 -34.75 -25.48 0.77
N ALA A 188 -33.53 -25.96 0.59
CA ALA A 188 -32.99 -26.30 -0.73
C ALA A 188 -33.44 -27.69 -1.20
N PHE A 189 -33.42 -28.69 -0.31
CA PHE A 189 -33.50 -30.09 -0.72
C PHE A 189 -34.79 -30.83 -0.30
N ASP A 190 -35.56 -30.38 0.69
CA ASP A 190 -36.71 -31.16 1.24
C ASP A 190 -37.77 -31.53 0.18
N ASN A 191 -37.89 -30.75 -0.90
CA ASN A 191 -38.82 -31.05 -1.99
C ASN A 191 -38.32 -32.11 -2.98
N GLN A 192 -37.01 -32.41 -2.96
CA GLN A 192 -36.34 -33.24 -3.97
C GLN A 192 -35.61 -34.44 -3.37
N ALA A 193 -35.21 -34.38 -2.11
CA ALA A 193 -34.44 -35.38 -1.40
C ALA A 193 -34.75 -35.34 0.10
N GLN A 194 -34.44 -36.43 0.80
CA GLN A 194 -34.52 -36.49 2.25
C GLN A 194 -33.29 -35.83 2.88
N VAL A 195 -33.52 -34.91 3.81
CA VAL A 195 -32.47 -34.26 4.60
C VAL A 195 -32.39 -34.92 5.98
N LEU A 196 -31.28 -35.63 6.23
CA LEU A 196 -31.05 -36.46 7.40
C LEU A 196 -29.92 -35.85 8.27
N PRO A 197 -30.24 -34.94 9.21
CA PRO A 197 -29.25 -34.36 10.10
C PRO A 197 -28.80 -35.34 11.18
N ARG A 198 -27.52 -35.26 11.57
CA ARG A 198 -26.93 -36.02 12.67
C ARG A 198 -26.38 -35.09 13.74
N SER A 199 -26.73 -35.37 14.99
CA SER A 199 -26.29 -34.59 16.15
C SER A 199 -25.55 -35.45 17.14
N TRP A 200 -24.49 -34.92 17.76
CA TRP A 200 -23.71 -35.64 18.76
C TRP A 200 -23.75 -34.93 20.11
N ILE A 201 -23.81 -35.71 21.18
CA ILE A 201 -23.42 -35.29 22.52
C ILE A 201 -22.12 -36.02 22.86
N THR A 202 -21.05 -35.26 22.97
CA THR A 202 -19.70 -35.71 23.37
C THR A 202 -19.20 -34.81 24.50
N SER A 203 -17.96 -34.99 24.95
CA SER A 203 -17.36 -34.03 25.87
C SER A 203 -17.31 -32.65 25.21
N LYS A 204 -17.58 -31.60 25.98
CA LYS A 204 -17.44 -30.20 25.54
C LYS A 204 -15.99 -29.72 25.56
N VAL A 205 -15.12 -30.43 26.28
CA VAL A 205 -13.69 -30.14 26.40
C VAL A 205 -12.93 -31.09 25.47
N ILE A 206 -12.15 -30.52 24.54
CA ILE A 206 -11.28 -31.28 23.64
C ILE A 206 -10.23 -32.01 24.49
N GLY A 207 -9.97 -33.29 24.21
CA GLY A 207 -9.06 -34.12 25.01
C GLY A 207 -9.71 -34.83 26.20
N GLU A 208 -10.99 -34.57 26.51
CA GLU A 208 -11.72 -35.29 27.56
C GLU A 208 -12.74 -36.28 26.95
N ARG A 209 -12.94 -37.41 27.64
CA ARG A 209 -13.96 -38.40 27.28
C ARG A 209 -15.25 -38.10 28.04
N ALA A 210 -16.39 -38.13 27.35
CA ALA A 210 -17.67 -38.09 28.04
C ALA A 210 -17.96 -39.45 28.69
N TYR A 211 -18.54 -39.42 29.87
CA TYR A 211 -19.06 -40.59 30.56
C TYR A 211 -20.53 -40.33 30.84
N ILE A 212 -21.40 -40.86 29.97
CA ILE A 212 -22.83 -40.67 30.07
C ILE A 212 -23.42 -41.92 30.71
N ASP A 213 -23.78 -41.80 31.99
CA ASP A 213 -24.32 -42.92 32.76
C ASP A 213 -25.66 -43.40 32.19
N ILE A 214 -25.75 -44.72 32.03
CA ILE A 214 -26.96 -45.44 31.62
C ILE A 214 -27.29 -46.44 32.72
N GLU A 215 -28.48 -46.32 33.29
CA GLU A 215 -28.93 -47.17 34.39
C GLU A 215 -30.16 -47.98 34.00
N HIS A 216 -30.09 -49.29 34.18
CA HIS A 216 -31.27 -50.15 34.15
C HIS A 216 -31.75 -50.37 35.59
N LYS A 217 -32.63 -49.47 36.07
CA LYS A 217 -33.08 -49.45 37.48
C LYS A 217 -33.72 -50.74 37.97
N PRO A 218 -34.61 -51.42 37.20
CA PRO A 218 -35.17 -52.71 37.61
C PRO A 218 -34.12 -53.78 37.93
N ALA A 219 -33.06 -53.86 37.12
CA ALA A 219 -31.98 -54.83 37.31
C ALA A 219 -30.83 -54.34 38.20
N GLN A 220 -30.88 -53.08 38.68
CA GLN A 220 -29.79 -52.39 39.38
C GLN A 220 -28.42 -52.45 38.65
N LYS A 221 -28.44 -52.56 37.32
CA LYS A 221 -27.24 -52.59 36.47
C LYS A 221 -26.94 -51.20 35.90
N LYS A 222 -25.66 -50.89 35.74
CA LYS A 222 -25.19 -49.62 35.17
C LYS A 222 -24.18 -49.88 34.06
N SER A 223 -24.21 -49.01 33.06
CA SER A 223 -23.23 -48.92 31.98
C SER A 223 -22.99 -47.45 31.66
N PHE A 224 -22.08 -47.15 30.72
CA PHE A 224 -21.82 -45.79 30.29
C PHE A 224 -21.65 -45.73 28.77
N ALA A 225 -22.09 -44.62 28.18
CA ALA A 225 -21.81 -44.28 26.79
C ALA A 225 -20.74 -43.18 26.72
N SER A 226 -19.82 -43.31 25.77
CA SER A 226 -18.81 -42.28 25.46
C SER A 226 -19.37 -41.15 24.60
N ALA A 227 -20.51 -41.36 23.94
CA ALA A 227 -21.25 -40.35 23.20
C ALA A 227 -22.71 -40.77 23.00
N LEU A 228 -23.58 -39.78 22.72
CA LEU A 228 -24.91 -40.02 22.18
C LEU A 228 -24.96 -39.57 20.73
N LEU A 229 -25.52 -40.44 19.88
CA LEU A 229 -25.72 -40.18 18.46
C LEU A 229 -27.22 -39.98 18.18
N GLY A 230 -27.55 -38.79 17.74
CA GLY A 230 -28.88 -38.37 17.33
C GLY A 230 -29.08 -38.57 15.84
N VAL A 231 -29.99 -39.46 15.46
CA VAL A 231 -30.28 -39.83 14.07
C VAL A 231 -31.76 -39.77 13.76
N THR A 232 -32.10 -39.65 12.48
CA THR A 232 -33.50 -39.61 12.02
C THR A 232 -34.02 -40.98 11.65
N ALA A 233 -35.33 -41.09 11.42
CA ALA A 233 -35.96 -42.34 10.98
C ALA A 233 -35.42 -42.85 9.64
N GLY A 234 -35.07 -41.96 8.70
CA GLY A 234 -34.52 -42.34 7.39
C GLY A 234 -33.07 -42.80 7.40
N GLU A 235 -32.34 -42.59 8.50
CA GLU A 235 -30.93 -42.96 8.62
C GLU A 235 -30.71 -44.48 8.52
N GLY A 236 -31.66 -45.26 9.04
CA GLY A 236 -31.59 -46.71 9.07
C GLY A 236 -31.47 -47.29 7.66
N ALA A 237 -32.41 -46.91 6.80
CA ALA A 237 -32.44 -47.33 5.40
C ALA A 237 -31.27 -46.77 4.58
N LEU A 238 -30.81 -45.54 4.86
CA LEU A 238 -29.71 -44.93 4.10
C LEU A 238 -28.38 -45.68 4.30
N MET A 239 -28.05 -45.98 5.56
CA MET A 239 -26.75 -46.56 5.94
C MET A 239 -26.79 -48.07 6.14
N GLY A 240 -27.95 -48.72 5.90
CA GLY A 240 -28.14 -50.16 6.14
C GLY A 240 -28.14 -50.56 7.61
N LEU A 241 -28.41 -49.62 8.53
CA LEU A 241 -28.34 -49.88 9.97
C LEU A 241 -29.49 -50.77 10.47
N GLU A 242 -30.61 -50.82 9.74
CA GLU A 242 -31.74 -51.68 10.08
C GLU A 242 -31.39 -53.16 9.94
N GLU A 243 -30.49 -53.50 9.01
CA GLU A 243 -30.01 -54.88 8.77
C GLU A 243 -29.08 -55.37 9.89
N LEU A 244 -28.54 -54.45 10.70
CA LEU A 244 -27.63 -54.74 11.80
C LEU A 244 -28.35 -54.87 13.15
N LEU A 245 -29.67 -54.76 13.17
CA LEU A 245 -30.47 -54.94 14.38
C LEU A 245 -30.48 -56.40 14.81
N VAL A 246 -30.31 -56.62 16.11
CA VAL A 246 -30.22 -57.93 16.73
C VAL A 246 -31.52 -58.24 17.46
N GLY A 247 -32.14 -59.38 17.12
CA GLY A 247 -33.36 -59.87 17.77
C GLY A 247 -34.65 -59.51 17.01
N PRO A 248 -35.71 -60.34 17.13
CA PRO A 248 -36.91 -60.23 16.33
C PRO A 248 -37.79 -59.01 16.68
N GLU A 249 -37.70 -58.50 17.91
CA GLU A 249 -38.46 -57.34 18.38
C GLU A 249 -37.72 -56.00 18.17
N SER A 250 -36.46 -56.06 17.72
CA SER A 250 -35.65 -54.87 17.44
C SER A 250 -36.12 -54.17 16.18
N ARG A 251 -36.32 -52.86 16.28
CA ARG A 251 -36.70 -52.02 15.14
C ARG A 251 -35.97 -50.67 15.15
N TRP A 252 -35.95 -50.04 13.98
CA TRP A 252 -35.45 -48.67 13.85
C TRP A 252 -36.47 -47.62 14.34
N PHE A 253 -36.02 -46.37 14.46
CA PHE A 253 -36.84 -45.25 14.88
C PHE A 253 -37.94 -44.93 13.86
N ALA A 254 -39.17 -44.66 14.34
CA ALA A 254 -40.22 -44.10 13.50
C ALA A 254 -40.23 -42.57 13.56
N ALA A 255 -40.80 -41.93 12.53
CA ALA A 255 -40.85 -40.47 12.43
C ALA A 255 -41.62 -39.85 13.61
N GLY A 256 -40.99 -38.90 14.30
CA GLY A 256 -41.58 -38.19 15.42
C GLY A 256 -41.58 -38.94 16.76
N GLU A 257 -41.01 -40.14 16.84
CA GLU A 257 -40.85 -40.86 18.10
C GLU A 257 -39.92 -40.11 19.07
N ARG A 258 -40.27 -40.19 20.36
CA ARG A 258 -39.53 -39.59 21.48
C ARG A 258 -39.41 -40.61 22.60
N ASP A 259 -38.47 -40.35 23.51
CA ASP A 259 -38.23 -41.16 24.72
C ASP A 259 -37.99 -42.66 24.43
N VAL A 260 -37.37 -42.93 23.28
CA VAL A 260 -36.90 -44.25 22.85
C VAL A 260 -35.40 -44.21 22.56
N CYS A 261 -34.74 -45.37 22.64
CA CYS A 261 -33.32 -45.50 22.31
C CYS A 261 -33.02 -46.87 21.67
N ILE A 262 -31.93 -46.91 20.92
CA ILE A 262 -31.31 -48.14 20.41
C ILE A 262 -29.93 -48.25 21.06
N LEU A 263 -29.60 -49.43 21.58
CA LEU A 263 -28.35 -49.69 22.28
C LEU A 263 -27.49 -50.71 21.51
N PRO A 264 -26.15 -50.55 21.51
CA PRO A 264 -25.28 -51.62 21.07
C PRO A 264 -25.50 -52.88 21.90
N ALA A 265 -25.48 -54.06 21.27
CA ALA A 265 -25.72 -55.34 21.94
C ALA A 265 -24.79 -55.56 23.14
N ALA A 266 -23.50 -55.23 23.01
CA ALA A 266 -22.52 -55.31 24.10
C ALA A 266 -22.87 -54.40 25.29
N MET A 267 -23.42 -53.21 25.03
CA MET A 267 -23.84 -52.28 26.09
C MET A 267 -25.11 -52.78 26.79
N ALA A 268 -26.05 -53.35 26.02
CA ALA A 268 -27.28 -53.93 26.55
C ALA A 268 -27.03 -55.17 27.42
N GLU A 269 -26.06 -56.01 27.04
CA GLU A 269 -25.66 -57.18 27.83
C GLU A 269 -25.16 -56.78 29.24
N ILE A 270 -24.34 -55.73 29.32
CA ILE A 270 -23.88 -55.16 30.61
C ILE A 270 -25.06 -54.66 31.44
N LEU A 271 -26.08 -54.07 30.81
CA LEU A 271 -27.32 -53.62 31.44
C LEU A 271 -28.29 -54.75 31.77
N GLY A 272 -27.99 -55.98 31.34
CA GLY A 272 -28.85 -57.15 31.49
C GLY A 272 -30.16 -57.03 30.72
N ILE A 273 -30.09 -56.47 29.51
CA ILE A 273 -31.22 -56.33 28.59
C ILE A 273 -30.95 -57.28 27.42
N GLY A 274 -31.73 -58.35 27.32
CA GLY A 274 -31.67 -59.32 26.23
C GLY A 274 -32.58 -58.94 25.05
N PRO A 275 -32.50 -59.66 23.92
CA PRO A 275 -33.41 -59.50 22.78
C PRO A 275 -34.90 -59.60 23.15
N GLU A 276 -35.24 -60.41 24.15
CA GLU A 276 -36.60 -60.60 24.67
C GLU A 276 -37.13 -59.40 25.48
N ASP A 277 -36.24 -58.56 26.02
CA ASP A 277 -36.61 -57.39 26.81
C ASP A 277 -36.86 -56.14 25.94
N VAL A 278 -36.51 -56.23 24.65
CA VAL A 278 -36.69 -55.15 23.68
C VAL A 278 -38.18 -54.78 23.56
N GLY A 279 -38.46 -53.48 23.56
CA GLY A 279 -39.82 -52.93 23.53
C GLY A 279 -40.49 -52.78 24.89
N THR A 280 -39.93 -53.38 25.96
CA THR A 280 -40.45 -53.24 27.34
C THR A 280 -39.42 -52.66 28.31
N ALA A 281 -38.13 -52.94 28.12
CA ALA A 281 -37.07 -52.43 28.97
C ALA A 281 -36.99 -50.90 28.95
N GLN A 282 -36.77 -50.32 30.13
CA GLN A 282 -36.57 -48.88 30.33
C GLN A 282 -35.21 -48.61 30.97
N ILE A 283 -34.43 -47.74 30.34
CA ILE A 283 -33.16 -47.25 30.86
C ILE A 283 -33.31 -45.79 31.30
N TRP A 284 -32.49 -45.37 32.26
CA TRP A 284 -32.35 -43.97 32.66
C TRP A 284 -31.04 -43.41 32.14
N LEU A 285 -31.13 -42.30 31.43
CA LEU A 285 -30.01 -41.58 30.86
C LEU A 285 -30.25 -40.08 31.02
N MET A 286 -29.25 -39.34 31.51
CA MET A 286 -29.33 -37.89 31.77
C MET A 286 -30.60 -37.45 32.53
N GLY A 287 -31.05 -38.26 33.49
CA GLY A 287 -32.23 -37.97 34.32
C GLY A 287 -33.59 -38.23 33.66
N ARG A 288 -33.63 -38.75 32.43
CA ARG A 288 -34.85 -39.14 31.71
C ARG A 288 -34.92 -40.65 31.50
N SER A 289 -36.12 -41.18 31.33
CA SER A 289 -36.34 -42.60 31.02
C SER A 289 -36.51 -42.78 29.51
N TYR A 290 -35.85 -43.78 28.95
CA TYR A 290 -35.93 -44.15 27.55
C TYR A 290 -36.29 -45.62 27.42
N ARG A 291 -37.22 -45.94 26.53
CA ARG A 291 -37.56 -47.31 26.19
C ARG A 291 -36.59 -47.86 25.16
N VAL A 292 -36.00 -49.03 25.44
CA VAL A 292 -35.11 -49.71 24.49
C VAL A 292 -35.97 -50.37 23.42
N ILE A 293 -35.86 -49.89 22.18
CA ILE A 293 -36.67 -50.37 21.04
C ILE A 293 -35.86 -51.21 20.04
N GLY A 294 -34.55 -51.28 20.22
CA GLY A 294 -33.68 -52.09 19.38
C GLY A 294 -32.32 -52.30 20.02
N LEU A 295 -31.75 -53.47 19.75
CA LEU A 295 -30.34 -53.78 19.95
C LEU A 295 -29.65 -53.79 18.59
N ILE A 296 -28.43 -53.27 18.51
CA ILE A 296 -27.68 -53.19 17.25
C ILE A 296 -26.27 -53.78 17.40
N ASP A 297 -25.78 -54.44 16.35
CA ASP A 297 -24.41 -54.97 16.31
C ASP A 297 -23.41 -53.82 16.10
N GLY A 298 -22.70 -53.45 17.17
CA GLY A 298 -21.70 -52.39 17.12
C GLY A 298 -20.44 -52.76 16.35
N GLU A 299 -20.03 -54.03 16.32
CA GLU A 299 -18.83 -54.43 15.57
C GLU A 299 -19.09 -54.32 14.07
N ALA A 300 -20.29 -54.71 13.62
CA ALA A 300 -20.69 -54.53 12.22
C ALA A 300 -20.75 -53.05 11.80
N ILE A 301 -21.20 -52.15 12.69
CA ILE A 301 -21.25 -50.70 12.42
C ILE A 301 -19.83 -50.12 12.22
N ASP A 302 -18.83 -50.59 12.97
CA ASP A 302 -17.46 -50.07 12.88
C ASP A 302 -16.82 -50.33 11.50
N HIS A 303 -17.38 -51.25 10.71
CA HIS A 303 -16.99 -51.52 9.33
C HIS A 303 -17.70 -50.63 8.29
N LEU A 304 -18.78 -49.95 8.66
CA LEU A 304 -19.49 -49.03 7.76
C LEU A 304 -18.65 -47.77 7.50
N ARG A 305 -18.79 -47.23 6.29
CA ARG A 305 -18.16 -45.97 5.87
C ARG A 305 -19.20 -45.06 5.26
N ASP A 306 -19.12 -43.77 5.52
CA ASP A 306 -19.94 -42.75 4.85
C ASP A 306 -19.23 -42.22 3.58
N LEU A 307 -19.82 -41.25 2.89
CA LEU A 307 -19.27 -40.63 1.67
C LEU A 307 -17.89 -40.00 1.89
N ASP A 308 -17.60 -39.50 3.08
CA ASP A 308 -16.27 -38.98 3.42
C ASP A 308 -15.22 -40.08 3.68
N ASN A 309 -15.60 -41.35 3.57
CA ASN A 309 -14.79 -42.53 3.87
C ASN A 309 -14.39 -42.66 5.35
N GLU A 310 -15.16 -42.04 6.25
CA GLU A 310 -15.01 -42.12 7.70
C GLU A 310 -16.15 -42.96 8.31
N SER A 311 -16.01 -43.34 9.59
CA SER A 311 -17.08 -44.04 10.31
C SER A 311 -18.24 -43.07 10.60
N PRO A 312 -19.50 -43.51 10.53
CA PRO A 312 -20.65 -42.65 10.88
C PRO A 312 -20.76 -42.33 12.38
N MET A 313 -19.94 -42.98 13.23
CA MET A 313 -19.92 -42.73 14.68
C MET A 313 -19.32 -41.37 15.03
N PRO A 314 -19.50 -40.85 16.26
CA PRO A 314 -18.82 -39.63 16.69
C PRO A 314 -17.29 -39.75 16.72
N VAL A 315 -16.59 -38.68 16.36
CA VAL A 315 -15.11 -38.59 16.43
C VAL A 315 -14.62 -38.80 17.87
N ASP A 316 -13.52 -39.55 18.04
CA ASP A 316 -12.83 -39.65 19.34
C ASP A 316 -12.05 -38.35 19.58
N THR A 317 -12.68 -37.45 20.33
CA THR A 317 -12.12 -36.13 20.68
C THR A 317 -10.89 -36.20 21.57
N VAL A 318 -10.60 -37.36 22.17
CA VAL A 318 -9.39 -37.60 22.98
C VAL A 318 -8.24 -38.00 22.06
N ALA A 319 -8.47 -38.98 21.19
CA ALA A 319 -7.44 -39.46 20.26
C ALA A 319 -7.03 -38.39 19.24
N GLU A 320 -7.99 -37.57 18.79
CA GLU A 320 -7.77 -36.57 17.73
C GLU A 320 -7.65 -35.12 18.27
N ALA A 321 -7.52 -34.94 19.60
CA ALA A 321 -7.47 -33.62 20.25
C ALA A 321 -6.50 -32.65 19.56
N LYS A 322 -5.26 -33.11 19.33
CA LYS A 322 -4.20 -32.32 18.68
C LYS A 322 -4.55 -31.93 17.23
N LYS A 323 -5.19 -32.83 16.46
CA LYS A 323 -5.60 -32.56 15.08
C LYS A 323 -6.75 -31.56 15.05
N MET A 324 -7.71 -31.70 15.95
CA MET A 324 -8.84 -30.77 16.10
C MET A 324 -8.38 -29.37 16.51
N GLU A 325 -7.41 -29.26 17.43
CA GLU A 325 -6.79 -27.98 17.83
C GLU A 325 -6.02 -27.34 16.68
N GLN A 326 -5.21 -28.10 15.95
CA GLN A 326 -4.48 -27.59 14.78
C GLN A 326 -5.44 -27.03 13.71
N MET A 327 -6.50 -27.77 13.41
CA MET A 327 -7.54 -27.28 12.49
C MET A 327 -8.34 -26.11 13.06
N ALA A 328 -8.31 -25.91 14.39
CA ALA A 328 -9.02 -24.80 15.00
C ALA A 328 -8.32 -23.45 14.83
N ASP A 329 -6.99 -23.45 14.78
CA ASP A 329 -6.13 -22.26 14.66
C ASP A 329 -5.75 -21.90 13.23
N LEU A 330 -6.09 -22.74 12.25
CA LEU A 330 -5.84 -22.46 10.84
C LEU A 330 -6.65 -21.23 10.36
N ASP A 331 -6.00 -20.33 9.61
CA ASP A 331 -6.67 -19.18 8.99
C ASP A 331 -7.75 -19.70 8.02
N PRO A 332 -9.03 -19.29 8.15
CA PRO A 332 -10.11 -19.69 7.25
C PRO A 332 -9.79 -19.48 5.76
N ARG A 333 -8.89 -18.56 5.41
CA ARG A 333 -8.45 -18.30 4.04
C ARG A 333 -7.41 -19.29 3.50
N LEU A 334 -6.72 -20.01 4.39
CA LEU A 334 -5.73 -21.04 4.06
C LEU A 334 -6.32 -22.46 4.11
N MET A 335 -7.55 -22.61 4.62
CA MET A 335 -8.27 -23.88 4.69
C MET A 335 -8.71 -24.43 3.32
N ASP A 336 -8.61 -23.62 2.26
CA ASP A 336 -9.23 -23.88 0.96
C ASP A 336 -8.38 -24.74 0.01
N THR A 337 -7.11 -25.04 0.36
CA THR A 337 -6.18 -25.82 -0.50
C THR A 337 -5.65 -27.11 0.13
N THR A 338 -5.90 -27.35 1.43
CA THR A 338 -5.47 -28.57 2.11
C THR A 338 -6.41 -29.73 1.80
N ALA A 339 -5.90 -30.95 1.77
CA ALA A 339 -6.75 -32.14 1.69
C ALA A 339 -7.61 -32.26 2.96
N ILE A 340 -8.84 -32.75 2.84
CA ILE A 340 -9.65 -33.05 4.03
C ILE A 340 -9.06 -34.32 4.66
N GLU A 341 -8.46 -34.15 5.84
CA GLU A 341 -7.92 -35.24 6.65
C GLU A 341 -9.05 -36.10 7.23
N THR A 342 -8.74 -37.37 7.48
CA THR A 342 -9.63 -38.33 8.12
C THR A 342 -9.42 -38.33 9.64
N PHE A 343 -10.50 -38.54 10.38
CA PHE A 343 -10.49 -38.63 11.83
C PHE A 343 -10.69 -40.07 12.30
N THR A 344 -10.24 -40.34 13.53
CA THR A 344 -10.54 -41.58 14.25
C THR A 344 -11.84 -41.40 15.03
N HIS A 345 -12.72 -42.39 14.97
CA HIS A 345 -14.06 -42.35 15.58
C HIS A 345 -14.16 -43.31 16.76
N LEU A 346 -15.13 -43.05 17.63
CA LEU A 346 -15.48 -43.94 18.72
C LEU A 346 -16.04 -45.25 18.18
N LEU A 347 -15.70 -46.36 18.84
CA LEU A 347 -16.30 -47.66 18.57
C LEU A 347 -17.81 -47.61 18.85
N ALA A 348 -18.62 -48.15 17.95
CA ALA A 348 -20.08 -48.09 18.06
C ALA A 348 -20.61 -48.75 19.34
N ASN A 349 -19.90 -49.76 19.88
CA ASN A 349 -20.21 -50.38 21.16
C ASN A 349 -20.24 -49.41 22.36
N ASN A 350 -19.64 -48.23 22.24
CA ASN A 350 -19.61 -47.20 23.26
C ASN A 350 -20.57 -46.03 22.99
N VAL A 351 -21.44 -46.12 21.97
CA VAL A 351 -22.30 -45.03 21.51
C VAL A 351 -23.76 -45.45 21.60
N ALA A 352 -24.59 -44.67 22.30
CA ALA A 352 -26.03 -44.92 22.36
C ALA A 352 -26.78 -44.07 21.32
N PHE A 353 -27.81 -44.64 20.71
CA PHE A 353 -28.58 -44.01 19.63
C PHE A 353 -29.91 -43.49 20.17
N LEU A 354 -30.23 -42.24 19.84
CA LEU A 354 -31.49 -41.59 20.20
C LEU A 354 -32.08 -40.89 18.96
N PRO A 355 -33.39 -40.59 18.95
CA PRO A 355 -33.97 -39.72 17.94
C PRO A 355 -33.27 -38.36 17.88
N TYR A 356 -32.99 -37.87 16.67
CA TYR A 356 -32.27 -36.63 16.41
C TYR A 356 -32.76 -35.45 17.26
N GLN A 357 -34.07 -35.23 17.29
CA GLN A 357 -34.66 -34.11 18.03
C GLN A 357 -34.37 -34.21 19.53
N GLN A 358 -34.34 -35.43 20.08
CA GLN A 358 -34.08 -35.63 21.50
C GLN A 358 -32.63 -35.28 21.86
N VAL A 359 -31.67 -35.62 21.00
CA VAL A 359 -30.26 -35.27 21.20
C VAL A 359 -30.04 -33.77 21.09
N VAL A 360 -30.71 -33.09 20.16
CA VAL A 360 -30.71 -31.63 20.06
C VAL A 360 -31.30 -30.99 21.33
N ASP A 361 -32.45 -31.49 21.81
CA ASP A 361 -33.12 -31.01 23.03
C ASP A 361 -32.24 -31.21 24.30
N LEU A 362 -31.36 -32.20 24.30
CA LEU A 362 -30.36 -32.47 25.35
C LEU A 362 -29.08 -31.62 25.21
N GLY A 363 -29.01 -30.73 24.21
CA GLY A 363 -27.87 -29.85 23.97
C GLY A 363 -26.79 -30.44 23.05
N GLY A 364 -27.15 -31.39 22.20
CA GLY A 364 -26.28 -31.93 21.16
C GLY A 364 -25.95 -30.92 20.06
N THR A 365 -24.80 -31.10 19.44
CA THR A 365 -24.31 -30.24 18.34
C THR A 365 -24.61 -30.92 17.01
N LEU A 366 -25.15 -30.19 16.02
CA LEU A 366 -25.29 -30.68 14.65
C LEU A 366 -23.90 -30.87 14.05
N ARG A 367 -23.59 -32.06 13.52
CA ARG A 367 -22.22 -32.39 13.08
C ARG A 367 -22.14 -32.69 11.58
N SER A 368 -23.13 -33.40 11.06
CA SER A 368 -23.27 -33.66 9.64
C SER A 368 -24.73 -33.67 9.22
N ILE A 369 -24.96 -33.53 7.92
CA ILE A 369 -26.27 -33.67 7.27
C ILE A 369 -26.08 -34.56 6.05
N ALA A 370 -26.71 -35.72 6.04
CA ALA A 370 -26.79 -36.57 4.85
C ALA A 370 -28.03 -36.18 4.03
N ILE A 371 -27.90 -36.16 2.72
CA ILE A 371 -28.95 -35.78 1.77
C ILE A 371 -29.01 -36.88 0.71
N ALA A 372 -30.14 -37.56 0.61
CA ALA A 372 -30.28 -38.74 -0.24
C ALA A 372 -31.72 -38.90 -0.78
N GLY A 373 -31.89 -39.75 -1.78
CA GLY A 373 -33.20 -40.00 -2.40
C GLY A 373 -33.57 -39.02 -3.51
N PHE A 374 -32.58 -38.51 -4.23
CA PHE A 374 -32.79 -37.71 -5.44
C PHE A 374 -33.42 -38.56 -6.55
N ALA A 375 -34.24 -37.93 -7.42
CA ALA A 375 -34.90 -38.61 -8.53
C ALA A 375 -33.90 -39.19 -9.56
N ASP A 376 -32.84 -38.45 -9.83
CA ASP A 376 -31.79 -38.83 -10.78
C ASP A 376 -30.48 -38.09 -10.48
N ARG A 377 -29.40 -38.56 -11.11
CA ARG A 377 -28.04 -38.03 -10.94
C ARG A 377 -27.87 -36.60 -11.44
N GLU A 378 -28.59 -36.20 -12.49
CA GLU A 378 -28.47 -34.86 -13.06
C GLU A 378 -29.05 -33.83 -12.10
N THR A 379 -30.23 -34.13 -11.52
CA THR A 379 -30.88 -33.36 -10.47
C THR A 379 -29.98 -33.24 -9.23
N LEU A 380 -29.38 -34.34 -8.76
CA LEU A 380 -28.40 -34.29 -7.65
C LEU A 380 -27.27 -33.30 -7.92
N LEU A 381 -26.64 -33.37 -9.09
CA LEU A 381 -25.48 -32.52 -9.40
C LEU A 381 -25.89 -31.05 -9.55
N ALA A 382 -27.02 -30.76 -10.20
CA ALA A 382 -27.50 -29.40 -10.40
C ALA A 382 -27.82 -28.68 -9.06
N GLU A 383 -28.55 -29.35 -8.17
CA GLU A 383 -28.94 -28.79 -6.87
C GLU A 383 -27.73 -28.62 -5.94
N VAL A 384 -26.80 -29.59 -5.95
CA VAL A 384 -25.55 -29.49 -5.20
C VAL A 384 -24.74 -28.28 -5.68
N GLU A 385 -24.63 -28.05 -6.99
CA GLU A 385 -23.91 -26.89 -7.53
C GLU A 385 -24.57 -25.57 -7.12
N GLU A 386 -25.90 -25.47 -7.17
CA GLU A 386 -26.64 -24.30 -6.68
C GLU A 386 -26.42 -24.10 -5.17
N PHE A 387 -26.47 -25.16 -4.38
CA PHE A 387 -26.30 -25.12 -2.93
C PHE A 387 -24.91 -24.64 -2.51
N VAL A 388 -23.86 -25.22 -3.11
CA VAL A 388 -22.45 -24.88 -2.83
C VAL A 388 -22.12 -23.45 -3.27
N SER A 389 -22.84 -22.89 -4.24
CA SER A 389 -22.67 -21.48 -4.62
C SER A 389 -23.05 -20.49 -3.51
N ARG A 390 -23.91 -20.91 -2.56
CA ARG A 390 -24.47 -20.07 -1.50
C ARG A 390 -23.94 -20.43 -0.10
N VAL A 391 -23.39 -21.63 0.08
CA VAL A 391 -22.88 -22.13 1.37
C VAL A 391 -21.42 -22.53 1.26
N ALA A 392 -20.57 -21.88 2.05
CA ALA A 392 -19.13 -22.17 2.12
C ALA A 392 -18.82 -23.33 3.08
N VAL A 393 -19.38 -24.52 2.82
CA VAL A 393 -19.12 -25.74 3.60
C VAL A 393 -18.81 -26.89 2.63
N PRO A 394 -17.82 -27.75 2.90
CA PRO A 394 -17.52 -28.89 2.05
C PRO A 394 -18.70 -29.85 1.93
N LEU A 395 -19.01 -30.24 0.69
CA LEU A 395 -20.07 -31.18 0.39
C LEU A 395 -19.49 -32.40 -0.33
N PHE A 396 -19.61 -33.58 0.27
CA PHE A 396 -19.14 -34.84 -0.29
C PHE A 396 -20.28 -35.45 -1.10
N VAL A 397 -20.10 -35.62 -2.41
CA VAL A 397 -21.17 -36.09 -3.30
C VAL A 397 -20.79 -37.45 -3.87
N GLY A 398 -21.62 -38.45 -3.59
CA GLY A 398 -21.54 -39.78 -4.18
C GLY A 398 -22.43 -39.85 -5.43
N ALA A 399 -21.84 -40.06 -6.60
CA ALA A 399 -22.59 -40.20 -7.85
C ALA A 399 -21.90 -41.17 -8.82
N GLY A 400 -22.55 -42.31 -9.12
CA GLY A 400 -21.92 -43.42 -9.83
C GLY A 400 -20.80 -44.07 -9.00
N ASP A 401 -19.64 -44.34 -9.60
CA ASP A 401 -18.57 -45.11 -8.91
C ASP A 401 -17.57 -44.26 -8.10
N ARG A 402 -17.82 -42.96 -7.90
CA ARG A 402 -16.85 -42.05 -7.26
C ARG A 402 -17.50 -41.04 -6.35
N VAL A 403 -16.82 -40.74 -5.24
CA VAL A 403 -17.10 -39.57 -4.41
C VAL A 403 -16.29 -38.37 -4.88
N ARG A 404 -16.94 -37.20 -4.97
CA ARG A 404 -16.28 -35.91 -5.23
C ARG A 404 -16.62 -34.94 -4.12
N VAL A 405 -15.62 -34.22 -3.63
CA VAL A 405 -15.84 -33.10 -2.70
C VAL A 405 -16.05 -31.85 -3.52
N TYR A 406 -17.19 -31.20 -3.31
CA TYR A 406 -17.54 -29.89 -3.84
C TYR A 406 -17.22 -28.85 -2.77
N THR A 407 -16.39 -27.88 -3.11
CA THR A 407 -16.12 -26.71 -2.28
C THR A 407 -16.21 -25.43 -3.09
N SER A 408 -16.79 -24.41 -2.46
CA SER A 408 -16.95 -23.07 -2.99
C SER A 408 -15.64 -22.31 -2.78
N MET A 409 -14.71 -22.36 -3.73
CA MET A 409 -13.49 -21.56 -3.61
C MET A 409 -13.76 -20.13 -4.06
N GLY A 410 -13.89 -19.24 -3.06
CA GLY A 410 -13.74 -17.81 -3.24
C GLY A 410 -12.28 -17.47 -3.49
N SER A 411 -11.75 -17.79 -4.68
CA SER A 411 -10.41 -17.33 -5.03
C SER A 411 -10.47 -15.81 -5.27
N ALA A 412 -10.03 -15.03 -4.28
CA ALA A 412 -9.52 -13.68 -4.52
C ALA A 412 -8.21 -13.83 -5.29
N SER A 413 -8.34 -14.18 -6.56
CA SER A 413 -7.22 -14.37 -7.46
C SER A 413 -6.49 -13.04 -7.63
N LEU A 414 -5.29 -12.93 -7.05
CA LEU A 414 -4.30 -11.93 -7.45
C LEU A 414 -3.76 -12.18 -8.87
N ALA A 415 -4.37 -13.07 -9.69
CA ALA A 415 -3.93 -13.32 -11.06
C ALA A 415 -4.07 -12.10 -11.99
N GLY A 416 -4.73 -11.03 -11.55
CA GLY A 416 -4.73 -9.74 -12.26
C GLY A 416 -3.35 -9.06 -12.36
N ILE A 417 -2.37 -9.41 -11.51
CA ILE A 417 -1.02 -8.79 -11.56
C ILE A 417 -0.30 -9.14 -12.87
N GLY A 418 -0.41 -10.38 -13.34
CA GLY A 418 0.19 -10.79 -14.63
C GLY A 418 -0.38 -9.99 -15.80
N ASN A 419 -1.68 -9.72 -15.77
CA ASN A 419 -2.37 -8.92 -16.78
C ASN A 419 -2.03 -7.42 -16.70
N LEU A 420 -1.45 -6.95 -15.59
CA LEU A 420 -1.05 -5.55 -15.41
C LEU A 420 0.29 -5.24 -16.08
N PHE A 421 1.12 -6.25 -16.37
CA PHE A 421 2.46 -6.03 -16.91
C PHE A 421 2.45 -5.26 -18.23
N VAL A 422 1.65 -5.70 -19.20
CA VAL A 422 1.58 -5.06 -20.53
C VAL A 422 1.02 -3.63 -20.46
N PRO A 423 -0.14 -3.36 -19.82
CA PRO A 423 -0.64 -1.99 -19.66
C PRO A 423 0.34 -1.07 -18.92
N LEU A 424 1.03 -1.57 -17.90
CA LEU A 424 1.99 -0.78 -17.12
C LEU A 424 3.27 -0.47 -17.90
N LEU A 425 3.72 -1.41 -18.74
CA LEU A 425 4.85 -1.18 -19.64
C LEU A 425 4.47 -0.13 -20.70
N ILE A 426 3.31 -0.26 -21.33
CA ILE A 426 2.78 0.74 -22.27
C ILE A 426 2.65 2.11 -21.57
N ALA A 427 2.15 2.15 -20.33
CA ALA A 427 2.08 3.35 -19.52
C ALA A 427 3.44 4.04 -19.37
N SER A 428 4.44 3.26 -18.97
CA SER A 428 5.78 3.79 -18.70
C SER A 428 6.39 4.42 -19.94
N LEU A 429 6.23 3.77 -21.11
CA LEU A 429 6.75 4.26 -22.38
C LEU A 429 6.03 5.52 -22.85
N ILE A 430 4.69 5.57 -22.70
CA ILE A 430 3.90 6.75 -23.03
C ILE A 430 4.31 7.95 -22.18
N VAL A 431 4.43 7.76 -20.86
CA VAL A 431 4.83 8.82 -19.93
C VAL A 431 6.26 9.26 -20.21
N LEU A 432 7.18 8.31 -20.40
CA LEU A 432 8.56 8.59 -20.76
C LEU A 432 8.64 9.45 -22.02
N ASN A 433 7.99 9.04 -23.11
CA ASN A 433 8.02 9.76 -24.38
C ASN A 433 7.39 11.17 -24.26
N THR A 434 6.25 11.26 -23.56
CA THR A 434 5.54 12.54 -23.37
C THR A 434 6.38 13.53 -22.55
N MET A 435 6.98 13.07 -21.45
CA MET A 435 7.82 13.90 -20.60
C MET A 435 9.14 14.26 -21.29
N LEU A 436 9.74 13.35 -22.06
CA LEU A 436 10.94 13.62 -22.83
C LEU A 436 10.68 14.70 -23.90
N GLY A 437 9.58 14.59 -24.64
CA GLY A 437 9.14 15.62 -25.58
C GLY A 437 8.89 16.98 -24.89
N ALA A 438 8.30 16.97 -23.69
CA ALA A 438 8.12 18.19 -22.91
C ALA A 438 9.45 18.84 -22.49
N VAL A 439 10.50 18.05 -22.20
CA VAL A 439 11.84 18.57 -21.90
C VAL A 439 12.47 19.21 -23.13
N TYR A 440 12.47 18.51 -24.28
CA TYR A 440 13.12 19.01 -25.50
C TYR A 440 12.52 20.31 -26.02
N GLU A 441 11.19 20.42 -25.99
CA GLU A 441 10.52 21.66 -26.39
C GLU A 441 10.68 22.81 -25.39
N ARG A 442 11.16 22.53 -24.19
CA ARG A 442 11.42 23.54 -23.14
C ARG A 442 12.91 23.75 -22.92
N SER A 443 13.77 23.25 -23.81
CA SER A 443 15.21 23.49 -23.78
C SER A 443 15.55 24.98 -23.66
N GLY A 444 14.88 25.84 -24.43
CA GLY A 444 15.03 27.30 -24.31
C GLY A 444 14.62 27.87 -22.95
N GLU A 445 13.50 27.40 -22.38
CA GLU A 445 13.04 27.80 -21.04
C GLU A 445 14.01 27.31 -19.94
N ILE A 446 14.53 26.10 -20.07
CA ILE A 446 15.54 25.51 -19.17
C ILE A 446 16.82 26.36 -19.17
N GLY A 447 17.26 26.82 -20.35
CA GLY A 447 18.39 27.74 -20.49
C GLY A 447 18.16 29.07 -19.76
N VAL A 448 16.96 29.65 -19.86
CA VAL A 448 16.58 30.86 -19.12
C VAL A 448 16.60 30.60 -17.61
N TYR A 449 16.02 29.49 -17.16
CA TYR A 449 16.01 29.12 -15.74
C TYR A 449 17.41 28.93 -15.15
N SER A 450 18.30 28.27 -15.90
CA SER A 450 19.72 28.13 -15.52
C SER A 450 20.42 29.49 -15.45
N SER A 451 20.16 30.38 -16.42
CA SER A 451 20.73 31.73 -16.46
C SER A 451 20.28 32.62 -15.29
N VAL A 452 19.07 32.39 -14.77
CA VAL A 452 18.53 33.06 -13.57
C VAL A 452 19.01 32.40 -12.26
N GLY A 453 19.82 31.35 -12.34
CA GLY A 453 20.49 30.74 -11.18
C GLY A 453 19.78 29.51 -10.58
N LEU A 454 18.82 28.89 -11.28
CA LEU A 454 18.25 27.62 -10.84
C LEU A 454 19.27 26.49 -10.98
N ALA A 455 19.60 25.84 -9.86
CA ALA A 455 20.45 24.65 -9.85
C ALA A 455 19.84 23.51 -10.71
N PRO A 456 20.66 22.63 -11.32
CA PRO A 456 20.18 21.48 -12.07
C PRO A 456 19.16 20.61 -11.32
N SER A 457 19.35 20.45 -10.00
CA SER A 457 18.42 19.72 -9.13
C SER A 457 17.05 20.39 -9.02
N HIS A 458 16.98 21.73 -9.01
CA HIS A 458 15.72 22.47 -8.99
C HIS A 458 14.97 22.32 -10.31
N ILE A 459 15.69 22.25 -11.42
CA ILE A 459 15.11 22.02 -12.75
C ILE A 459 14.58 20.59 -12.87
N ALA A 460 15.29 19.58 -12.36
CA ALA A 460 14.72 18.23 -12.23
C ALA A 460 13.44 18.21 -11.37
N ALA A 461 13.45 18.90 -10.22
CA ALA A 461 12.29 18.97 -9.32
C ALA A 461 11.06 19.59 -9.98
N LEU A 462 11.24 20.56 -10.89
CA LEU A 462 10.17 21.16 -11.69
C LEU A 462 9.45 20.11 -12.55
N PHE A 463 10.18 19.26 -13.28
CA PHE A 463 9.57 18.20 -14.10
C PHE A 463 8.98 17.04 -13.26
N ILE A 464 9.60 16.70 -12.12
CA ILE A 464 9.03 15.72 -11.18
C ILE A 464 7.71 16.23 -10.60
N ALA A 465 7.62 17.52 -10.26
CA ALA A 465 6.39 18.13 -9.78
C ALA A 465 5.28 18.09 -10.83
N GLU A 466 5.60 18.33 -12.11
CA GLU A 466 4.66 18.18 -13.21
C GLU A 466 4.13 16.74 -13.32
N ALA A 467 5.01 15.74 -13.24
CA ALA A 467 4.60 14.33 -13.23
C ALA A 467 3.74 13.96 -12.02
N LEU A 468 4.02 14.51 -10.83
CA LEU A 468 3.19 14.28 -9.65
C LEU A 468 1.78 14.84 -9.82
N VAL A 469 1.64 16.04 -10.39
CA VAL A 469 0.33 16.62 -10.74
C VAL A 469 -0.41 15.69 -11.68
N PHE A 470 0.25 15.24 -12.74
CA PHE A 470 -0.31 14.32 -13.71
C PHE A 470 -0.73 12.98 -13.10
N ALA A 471 0.09 12.41 -12.22
CA ALA A 471 -0.20 11.17 -11.51
C ALA A 471 -1.44 11.31 -10.61
N ILE A 472 -1.53 12.38 -9.82
CA ILE A 472 -2.64 12.62 -8.88
C ILE A 472 -3.94 12.92 -9.63
N VAL A 473 -3.89 13.80 -10.63
CA VAL A 473 -5.07 14.16 -11.43
C VAL A 473 -5.56 12.96 -12.23
N GLY A 474 -4.66 12.24 -12.91
CA GLY A 474 -4.99 11.02 -13.65
C GLY A 474 -5.53 9.91 -12.76
N ALA A 475 -4.98 9.75 -11.54
CA ALA A 475 -5.44 8.76 -10.57
C ALA A 475 -6.90 8.98 -10.13
N VAL A 476 -7.24 10.21 -9.73
CA VAL A 476 -8.59 10.55 -9.27
C VAL A 476 -9.58 10.50 -10.42
N LEU A 477 -9.26 11.11 -11.58
CA LEU A 477 -10.15 11.08 -12.73
C LEU A 477 -10.33 9.67 -13.28
N GLY A 478 -9.27 8.86 -13.34
CA GLY A 478 -9.33 7.48 -13.81
C GLY A 478 -10.23 6.63 -12.92
N TYR A 479 -10.13 6.81 -11.61
CA TYR A 479 -11.03 6.19 -10.64
C TYR A 479 -12.50 6.60 -10.85
N LEU A 480 -12.77 7.91 -11.01
CA LEU A 480 -14.13 8.40 -11.24
C LEU A 480 -14.71 7.83 -12.54
N VAL A 481 -13.93 7.80 -13.62
CA VAL A 481 -14.34 7.20 -14.89
C VAL A 481 -14.61 5.71 -14.72
N GLY A 482 -13.74 4.95 -14.05
CA GLY A 482 -13.94 3.53 -13.80
C GLY A 482 -15.20 3.21 -13.03
N GLN A 483 -15.46 3.95 -11.95
CA GLN A 483 -16.68 3.77 -11.17
C GLN A 483 -17.95 4.18 -11.94
N THR A 484 -17.89 5.27 -12.71
CA THR A 484 -19.02 5.71 -13.54
C THR A 484 -19.36 4.67 -14.60
N THR A 485 -18.35 4.16 -15.31
CA THR A 485 -18.50 3.10 -16.30
C THR A 485 -19.12 1.85 -15.68
N THR A 486 -18.68 1.48 -14.47
CA THR A 486 -19.24 0.33 -13.73
C THR A 486 -20.71 0.53 -13.40
N LEU A 487 -21.07 1.71 -12.90
CA LEU A 487 -22.45 2.04 -12.56
C LEU A 487 -23.35 1.98 -13.80
N LEU A 488 -22.88 2.51 -14.93
CA LEU A 488 -23.61 2.48 -16.20
C LEU A 488 -23.78 1.04 -16.70
N LEU A 489 -22.70 0.25 -16.72
CA LEU A 489 -22.75 -1.15 -17.17
C LEU A 489 -23.67 -2.01 -16.30
N ALA A 490 -23.67 -1.78 -14.97
CA ALA A 490 -24.57 -2.45 -14.04
C ALA A 490 -26.03 -2.02 -14.26
N HIS A 491 -26.29 -0.73 -14.50
CA HIS A 491 -27.64 -0.22 -14.75
C HIS A 491 -28.27 -0.80 -16.03
N TYR A 492 -27.48 -0.99 -17.09
CA TYR A 492 -27.95 -1.58 -18.35
C TYR A 492 -27.87 -3.13 -18.39
N ALA A 493 -27.54 -3.79 -17.27
CA ALA A 493 -27.41 -5.25 -17.17
C ALA A 493 -26.47 -5.91 -18.22
N LEU A 494 -25.50 -5.15 -18.74
CA LEU A 494 -24.60 -5.59 -19.81
C LEU A 494 -23.51 -6.58 -19.35
N LEU A 495 -23.43 -6.83 -18.04
CA LEU A 495 -22.33 -7.58 -17.43
C LEU A 495 -22.60 -9.08 -17.22
N GLY A 496 -23.78 -9.61 -17.56
CA GLY A 496 -24.03 -11.06 -17.56
C GLY A 496 -23.63 -11.80 -16.26
N GLY A 497 -23.82 -11.17 -15.10
CA GLY A 497 -23.42 -11.74 -13.80
C GLY A 497 -21.97 -11.42 -13.35
N MET A 498 -21.18 -10.68 -14.12
CA MET A 498 -19.87 -10.19 -13.70
C MET A 498 -20.01 -8.96 -12.77
N PHE A 499 -19.50 -9.07 -11.54
CA PHE A 499 -19.43 -7.95 -10.61
C PHE A 499 -18.03 -7.31 -10.64
N LEU A 500 -17.95 -6.07 -11.09
CA LEU A 500 -16.71 -5.30 -11.04
C LEU A 500 -16.56 -4.61 -9.67
N ASN A 501 -15.69 -5.15 -8.81
CA ASN A 501 -15.46 -4.60 -7.47
C ASN A 501 -14.35 -3.54 -7.45
N TYR A 502 -14.67 -2.33 -7.92
CA TYR A 502 -13.76 -1.17 -7.87
C TYR A 502 -13.65 -0.50 -6.49
N SER A 503 -14.30 -1.03 -5.43
CA SER A 503 -14.30 -0.46 -4.07
C SER A 503 -13.35 -1.19 -3.09
N SER A 504 -12.42 -1.98 -3.64
CA SER A 504 -11.54 -2.91 -2.91
C SER A 504 -10.09 -2.41 -2.75
N LEU A 505 -9.31 -3.12 -1.91
CA LEU A 505 -7.86 -2.91 -1.76
C LEU A 505 -7.11 -2.99 -3.10
N SER A 506 -7.64 -3.76 -4.07
CA SER A 506 -7.12 -3.85 -5.44
C SER A 506 -7.11 -2.50 -6.17
N ALA A 507 -8.16 -1.67 -6.00
CA ALA A 507 -8.23 -0.35 -6.62
C ALA A 507 -7.17 0.61 -6.03
N ILE A 508 -6.99 0.57 -4.70
CA ILE A 508 -5.93 1.34 -4.02
C ILE A 508 -4.55 0.94 -4.54
N PHE A 509 -4.28 -0.37 -4.58
CA PHE A 509 -3.01 -0.91 -5.04
C PHE A 509 -2.73 -0.54 -6.51
N SER A 510 -3.72 -0.73 -7.40
CA SER A 510 -3.62 -0.37 -8.82
C SER A 510 -3.32 1.13 -9.01
N THR A 511 -4.06 2.00 -8.31
CA THR A 511 -3.82 3.44 -8.36
C THR A 511 -2.41 3.80 -7.88
N LEU A 512 -1.94 3.20 -6.78
CA LEU A 512 -0.60 3.44 -6.26
C LEU A 512 0.49 2.99 -7.25
N VAL A 513 0.33 1.80 -7.84
CA VAL A 513 1.26 1.27 -8.84
C VAL A 513 1.35 2.19 -10.06
N VAL A 514 0.21 2.68 -10.57
CA VAL A 514 0.19 3.64 -11.68
C VAL A 514 0.92 4.93 -11.30
N MET A 515 0.63 5.50 -10.13
CA MET A 515 1.31 6.72 -9.67
C MET A 515 2.83 6.53 -9.55
N VAL A 516 3.28 5.40 -9.00
CA VAL A 516 4.70 5.05 -8.91
C VAL A 516 5.32 4.96 -10.29
N VAL A 517 4.65 4.30 -11.24
CA VAL A 517 5.17 4.18 -12.61
C VAL A 517 5.25 5.52 -13.32
N VAL A 518 4.30 6.43 -13.13
CA VAL A 518 4.39 7.79 -13.70
C VAL A 518 5.62 8.53 -13.18
N VAL A 519 5.87 8.46 -11.86
CA VAL A 519 7.03 9.10 -11.23
C VAL A 519 8.34 8.47 -11.69
N LEU A 520 8.44 7.13 -11.67
CA LEU A 520 9.64 6.41 -12.11
C LEU A 520 9.96 6.68 -13.59
N SER A 521 8.94 6.68 -14.46
CA SER A 521 9.12 6.98 -15.90
C SER A 521 9.59 8.41 -16.16
N THR A 522 9.37 9.32 -15.21
CA THR A 522 9.78 10.73 -15.31
C THR A 522 11.21 10.96 -14.82
N LEU A 523 11.80 10.04 -14.05
CA LEU A 523 13.15 10.22 -13.50
C LEU A 523 14.21 10.42 -14.59
N TYR A 524 14.11 9.69 -15.71
CA TYR A 524 15.05 9.85 -16.83
C TYR A 524 14.89 11.20 -17.54
N PRO A 525 13.67 11.62 -17.99
CA PRO A 525 13.46 12.96 -18.54
C PRO A 525 13.89 14.09 -17.59
N ALA A 526 13.59 13.99 -16.30
CA ALA A 526 13.98 15.00 -15.31
C ALA A 526 15.52 15.11 -15.16
N ARG A 527 16.22 13.98 -15.17
CA ARG A 527 17.70 13.95 -15.21
C ARG A 527 18.24 14.57 -16.49
N LYS A 528 17.61 14.30 -17.63
CA LYS A 528 17.99 14.90 -18.92
C LYS A 528 17.80 16.42 -18.91
N ALA A 529 16.71 16.92 -18.35
CA ALA A 529 16.46 18.35 -18.19
C ALA A 529 17.49 19.03 -17.27
N ALA A 530 17.85 18.39 -16.15
CA ALA A 530 18.90 18.88 -15.26
C ALA A 530 20.26 18.95 -15.98
N ALA A 531 20.60 17.93 -16.78
CA ALA A 531 21.84 17.93 -17.55
C ALA A 531 21.88 19.05 -18.61
N MET A 532 20.76 19.39 -19.24
CA MET A 532 20.67 20.53 -20.17
C MET A 532 20.85 21.88 -19.49
N ALA A 533 20.59 21.96 -18.18
CA ALA A 533 20.73 23.18 -17.41
C ALA A 533 22.17 23.43 -16.93
N VAL A 534 23.03 22.42 -16.97
CA VAL A 534 24.45 22.61 -16.69
C VAL A 534 25.02 23.42 -17.85
N PRO A 535 25.46 24.68 -17.63
CA PRO A 535 26.18 25.42 -18.68
C PRO A 535 27.34 24.55 -19.08
N ASP A 536 27.54 24.32 -20.37
CA ASP A 536 28.55 23.44 -20.91
C ASP A 536 29.89 23.63 -20.16
N VAL A 537 30.22 22.70 -19.24
CA VAL A 537 31.44 22.69 -18.42
C VAL A 537 32.58 22.15 -19.28
N THR A 538 32.64 22.55 -20.55
CA THR A 538 33.67 22.15 -21.52
C THR A 538 34.80 23.16 -21.62
N ARG A 539 34.74 24.28 -20.90
CA ARG A 539 35.95 25.04 -20.51
C ARG A 539 36.22 24.88 -19.03
N ARG A 540 36.88 23.78 -18.65
CA ARG A 540 37.82 23.87 -17.52
C ARG A 540 38.80 24.99 -17.87
N TRP A 541 38.86 26.02 -17.04
CA TRP A 541 39.88 27.06 -17.21
C TRP A 541 41.23 26.40 -16.97
N GLU A 542 42.00 26.19 -18.04
CA GLU A 542 43.39 25.81 -17.94
C GLU A 542 44.20 27.09 -17.80
N PHE A 543 44.70 27.34 -16.60
CA PHE A 543 45.65 28.42 -16.36
C PHE A 543 47.01 28.02 -16.92
N PRO A 544 47.80 28.97 -17.45
CA PRO A 544 49.16 28.68 -17.88
C PRO A 544 49.97 28.12 -16.69
N PRO A 545 50.96 27.24 -16.92
CA PRO A 545 51.84 26.78 -15.86
C PRO A 545 52.59 27.98 -15.23
N PRO A 546 52.83 28.00 -13.91
CA PRO A 546 53.58 29.08 -13.27
C PRO A 546 55.06 29.06 -13.66
N ASP A 547 55.71 30.22 -13.60
CA ASP A 547 57.15 30.40 -13.79
C ASP A 547 57.85 30.35 -12.43
N GLY A 548 58.25 29.14 -12.01
CA GLY A 548 58.84 28.90 -10.70
C GLY A 548 57.88 29.25 -9.55
N ASP A 549 58.19 30.34 -8.85
CA ASP A 549 57.43 30.84 -7.69
C ASP A 549 56.43 31.94 -8.05
N ASP A 550 56.35 32.31 -9.33
CA ASP A 550 55.52 33.41 -9.82
C ASP A 550 54.45 32.87 -10.79
N TRP A 551 53.19 33.13 -10.49
CA TRP A 551 52.07 32.72 -11.33
C TRP A 551 51.25 33.94 -11.74
N ARG A 552 51.36 34.34 -13.02
CA ARG A 552 50.61 35.46 -13.59
C ARG A 552 49.67 34.99 -14.66
N PHE A 553 48.42 35.44 -14.59
CA PHE A 553 47.41 35.16 -15.60
C PHE A 553 46.26 36.15 -15.51
N ASP A 554 45.58 36.39 -16.64
CA ASP A 554 44.30 37.09 -16.66
C ASP A 554 43.23 36.18 -16.04
N PHE A 555 42.61 36.65 -14.95
CA PHE A 555 41.47 35.98 -14.37
C PHE A 555 40.26 36.18 -15.29
N PRO A 556 39.49 35.13 -15.60
CA PRO A 556 38.46 35.17 -16.64
C PRO A 556 37.17 35.84 -16.17
N PHE A 557 37.29 37.09 -15.76
CA PHE A 557 36.22 37.93 -15.28
C PHE A 557 36.50 39.37 -15.70
N THR A 558 35.46 40.04 -16.17
CA THR A 558 35.52 41.46 -16.54
C THR A 558 34.48 42.22 -15.74
N LEU A 559 34.83 43.48 -15.43
CA LEU A 559 34.01 44.39 -14.65
C LEU A 559 33.73 45.66 -15.47
N GLY A 560 32.54 46.22 -15.32
CA GLY A 560 32.25 47.55 -15.85
C GLY A 560 32.92 48.63 -15.00
N LYS A 561 33.20 49.80 -15.58
CA LYS A 561 33.83 50.94 -14.88
C LYS A 561 33.14 51.31 -13.56
N GLY A 562 31.81 51.24 -13.49
CA GLY A 562 31.04 51.55 -12.28
C GLY A 562 31.08 50.46 -11.19
N ASP A 563 31.39 49.22 -11.56
CA ASP A 563 31.44 48.07 -10.64
C ASP A 563 32.87 47.77 -10.15
N ALA A 564 33.91 48.30 -10.82
CA ALA A 564 35.31 47.95 -10.55
C ALA A 564 35.72 48.24 -9.08
N LEU A 565 35.50 49.49 -8.63
CA LEU A 565 35.86 49.91 -7.27
C LEU A 565 35.02 49.20 -6.20
N GLY A 566 33.69 49.11 -6.41
CA GLY A 566 32.80 48.42 -5.47
C GLY A 566 33.10 46.92 -5.35
N SER A 567 33.47 46.26 -6.45
CA SER A 567 33.90 44.85 -6.43
C SER A 567 35.19 44.67 -5.64
N CYS A 568 36.15 45.60 -5.75
CA CYS A 568 37.37 45.55 -4.95
C CYS A 568 37.10 45.74 -3.45
N ALA A 569 36.22 46.68 -3.07
CA ALA A 569 35.81 46.87 -1.68
C ALA A 569 35.07 45.65 -1.11
N TYR A 570 34.18 45.06 -1.90
CA TYR A 570 33.52 43.80 -1.54
C TYR A 570 34.54 42.67 -1.32
N LEU A 571 35.50 42.51 -2.22
CA LEU A 571 36.55 41.49 -2.06
C LEU A 571 37.47 41.77 -0.88
N HIS A 572 37.85 43.03 -0.65
CA HIS A 572 38.60 43.46 0.53
C HIS A 572 37.89 42.99 1.81
N ARG A 573 36.61 43.32 1.97
CA ARG A 573 35.81 42.91 3.13
C ARG A 573 35.64 41.40 3.25
N VAL A 574 35.43 40.70 2.13
CA VAL A 574 35.33 39.24 2.11
C VAL A 574 36.64 38.64 2.59
N PHE A 575 37.79 39.06 2.03
CA PHE A 575 39.07 38.52 2.44
C PHE A 575 39.41 38.90 3.88
N SER A 576 39.14 40.12 4.34
CA SER A 576 39.32 40.48 5.76
C SER A 576 38.53 39.59 6.72
N SER A 577 37.41 38.98 6.28
CA SER A 577 36.64 38.03 7.11
C SER A 577 37.29 36.64 7.25
N TYR A 578 38.28 36.31 6.42
CA TYR A 578 39.06 35.06 6.46
C TYR A 578 40.32 35.15 7.36
N GLY A 579 40.37 36.13 8.27
CA GLY A 579 41.48 36.35 9.21
C GLY A 579 41.70 35.24 10.26
N GLU A 580 42.58 35.52 11.23
CA GLU A 580 42.96 34.61 12.32
C GLU A 580 41.71 34.15 13.12
N GLY A 581 41.41 32.85 13.05
CA GLY A 581 40.26 32.22 13.69
C GLY A 581 39.15 31.73 12.75
N SER A 582 39.27 31.98 11.43
CA SER A 582 38.33 31.43 10.45
C SER A 582 38.65 29.95 10.15
N VAL A 583 37.63 29.08 10.19
CA VAL A 583 37.74 27.68 9.75
C VAL A 583 37.25 27.62 8.31
N GLY A 584 38.18 27.49 7.36
CA GLY A 584 37.86 27.51 5.92
C GLY A 584 38.96 26.96 5.03
N ASP A 585 38.73 27.06 3.71
CA ASP A 585 39.61 26.56 2.64
C ASP A 585 40.97 27.29 2.58
N PHE A 586 41.09 28.47 3.18
CA PHE A 586 42.32 29.26 3.32
C PHE A 586 42.15 30.32 4.43
N MET A 587 43.27 30.86 4.91
CA MET A 587 43.34 32.02 5.81
C MET A 587 44.04 33.18 5.12
N THR A 588 43.66 34.41 5.47
CA THR A 588 44.23 35.63 4.90
C THR A 588 44.82 36.52 5.98
N GLU A 589 45.91 37.20 5.65
CA GLU A 589 46.59 38.15 6.53
C GLU A 589 47.01 39.39 5.71
N GLY A 590 46.94 40.58 6.32
CA GLY A 590 47.37 41.84 5.69
C GLY A 590 46.65 42.14 4.38
N VAL A 591 45.32 42.31 4.42
CA VAL A 591 44.52 42.65 3.23
C VAL A 591 44.56 44.17 3.00
N ASP A 592 45.46 44.59 2.11
CA ASP A 592 45.71 45.97 1.78
C ASP A 592 45.11 46.34 0.43
N PHE A 593 44.59 47.56 0.33
CA PHE A 593 44.03 48.12 -0.90
C PHE A 593 44.82 49.35 -1.32
N HIS A 594 45.26 49.37 -2.57
CA HIS A 594 46.04 50.45 -3.16
C HIS A 594 45.38 50.97 -4.43
N LEU A 595 45.40 52.29 -4.58
CA LEU A 595 44.99 52.99 -5.79
C LEU A 595 46.23 53.50 -6.52
N GLU A 596 46.51 52.97 -7.71
CA GLU A 596 47.59 53.49 -8.56
C GLU A 596 47.01 54.50 -9.57
N GLN A 597 47.38 55.78 -9.40
CA GLN A 597 47.03 56.86 -10.35
C GLN A 597 48.18 57.08 -11.36
N GLY A 598 48.34 56.14 -12.30
CA GLY A 598 49.43 56.16 -13.29
C GLY A 598 49.02 56.42 -14.75
N GLY A 599 47.72 56.51 -15.07
CA GLY A 599 47.23 56.61 -16.45
C GLY A 599 45.84 57.25 -16.60
N ALA A 600 45.24 57.17 -17.79
CA ALA A 600 43.93 57.78 -18.12
C ALA A 600 42.74 57.22 -17.33
N GLN A 601 42.91 56.07 -16.67
CA GLN A 601 41.93 55.43 -15.80
C GLN A 601 42.64 54.83 -14.57
N PRO A 602 41.98 54.81 -13.39
CA PRO A 602 42.59 54.31 -12.15
C PRO A 602 42.85 52.81 -12.20
N VAL A 603 43.93 52.35 -11.57
CA VAL A 603 44.22 50.93 -11.37
C VAL A 603 43.99 50.60 -9.89
N TYR A 604 43.22 49.54 -9.63
CA TYR A 604 42.92 49.09 -8.27
C TYR A 604 43.71 47.83 -7.96
N LEU A 605 44.51 47.86 -6.91
CA LEU A 605 45.34 46.75 -6.47
C LEU A 605 44.87 46.29 -5.09
N LEU A 606 44.60 44.99 -4.96
CA LEU A 606 44.40 44.33 -3.68
C LEU A 606 45.59 43.41 -3.42
N GLU A 607 46.30 43.62 -2.32
CA GLU A 607 47.43 42.82 -1.88
C GLU A 607 47.07 42.08 -0.59
N LEU A 608 47.40 40.80 -0.51
CA LEU A 608 47.17 40.00 0.70
C LEU A 608 48.10 38.79 0.79
N MET A 609 48.38 38.35 2.02
CA MET A 609 48.99 37.05 2.29
C MET A 609 47.90 35.99 2.45
N VAL A 610 48.08 34.84 1.83
CA VAL A 610 47.13 33.72 1.85
C VAL A 610 47.83 32.43 2.27
N TRP A 611 47.29 31.77 3.29
CA TRP A 611 47.68 30.44 3.75
C TRP A 611 46.65 29.42 3.27
N LEU A 612 47.06 28.44 2.46
CA LEU A 612 46.15 27.49 1.82
C LEU A 612 45.95 26.24 2.70
N ALA A 613 44.70 25.79 2.86
CA ALA A 613 44.40 24.54 3.53
C ALA A 613 44.68 23.33 2.60
N PRO A 614 45.11 22.17 3.13
CA PRO A 614 45.33 21.88 4.55
C PRO A 614 46.65 22.49 5.05
N TYR A 615 46.60 23.09 6.26
CA TYR A 615 47.68 23.93 6.80
C TYR A 615 48.94 23.15 7.21
N ASP A 616 48.84 21.83 7.32
CA ASP A 616 49.96 20.90 7.57
C ASP A 616 50.99 20.91 6.43
N LEU A 617 50.57 21.24 5.21
CA LEU A 617 51.46 21.40 4.06
C LEU A 617 52.24 22.73 4.07
N GLY A 618 51.91 23.66 4.98
CA GLY A 618 52.64 24.91 5.18
C GLY A 618 52.72 25.80 3.93
N VAL A 619 51.73 25.71 3.02
CA VAL A 619 51.71 26.46 1.76
C VAL A 619 51.19 27.88 2.01
N SER A 620 52.04 28.87 1.74
CA SER A 620 51.66 30.29 1.80
C SER A 620 52.07 31.03 0.52
N GLN A 621 51.30 32.06 0.18
CA GLN A 621 51.51 32.86 -1.00
C GLN A 621 51.12 34.31 -0.76
N ARG A 622 51.77 35.22 -1.48
CA ARG A 622 51.32 36.60 -1.64
C ARG A 622 50.46 36.70 -2.89
N VAL A 623 49.30 37.33 -2.76
CA VAL A 623 48.33 37.49 -3.84
C VAL A 623 48.20 38.95 -4.17
N PHE A 624 48.41 39.28 -5.44
CA PHE A 624 48.14 40.59 -6.01
C PHE A 624 47.01 40.45 -7.02
N LEU A 625 45.91 41.15 -6.77
CA LEU A 625 44.76 41.21 -7.66
C LEU A 625 44.69 42.64 -8.24
N ARG A 626 45.03 42.77 -9.52
CA ARG A 626 45.08 44.05 -10.23
C ARG A 626 43.87 44.18 -11.13
N THR A 627 43.04 45.17 -10.87
CA THR A 627 41.89 45.52 -11.71
C THR A 627 42.30 46.69 -12.61
N LEU A 628 42.55 46.37 -13.87
CA LEU A 628 43.17 47.24 -14.86
C LEU A 628 42.19 47.56 -16.00
N PRO A 629 42.18 48.78 -16.55
CA PRO A 629 41.40 49.08 -17.75
C PRO A 629 41.90 48.24 -18.93
N THR A 630 40.99 47.80 -19.81
CA THR A 630 41.34 47.08 -21.03
C THR A 630 41.56 48.06 -22.19
N ASP A 631 42.64 47.89 -22.95
CA ASP A 631 42.96 48.76 -24.11
C ASP A 631 41.96 48.57 -25.27
N ASP A 632 41.37 47.38 -25.38
CA ASP A 632 40.49 46.98 -26.49
C ASP A 632 39.05 47.53 -26.39
N ILE A 633 38.53 47.74 -25.17
CA ILE A 633 37.12 48.15 -24.96
C ILE A 633 37.04 49.24 -23.88
N PRO A 634 36.71 50.49 -24.26
CA PRO A 634 36.56 51.59 -23.30
C PRO A 634 35.50 51.30 -22.24
N GLY A 635 35.88 51.38 -20.96
CA GLY A 635 34.96 51.23 -19.83
C GLY A 635 34.83 49.81 -19.27
N ILE A 636 35.62 48.86 -19.77
CA ILE A 636 35.76 47.52 -19.20
C ILE A 636 37.11 47.38 -18.48
N TYR A 637 37.08 46.74 -17.32
CA TYR A 637 38.24 46.39 -16.53
C TYR A 637 38.47 44.88 -16.60
N ARG A 638 39.72 44.48 -16.84
CA ARG A 638 40.20 43.11 -16.70
C ARG A 638 40.85 42.92 -15.33
N ILE A 639 40.94 41.67 -14.90
CA ILE A 639 41.51 41.31 -13.61
C ILE A 639 42.75 40.47 -13.87
N GLU A 640 43.92 41.05 -13.61
CA GLU A 640 45.19 40.36 -13.64
C GLU A 640 45.47 39.78 -12.24
N MET A 641 45.74 38.48 -12.19
CA MET A 641 46.14 37.79 -10.96
C MET A 641 47.63 37.52 -10.99
N HIS A 642 48.30 37.84 -9.90
CA HIS A 642 49.69 37.50 -9.66
C HIS A 642 49.81 36.83 -8.29
N LEU A 643 50.17 35.55 -8.31
CA LEU A 643 50.40 34.74 -7.11
C LEU A 643 51.90 34.49 -6.96
N GLN A 644 52.47 34.86 -5.83
CA GLN A 644 53.86 34.62 -5.52
C GLN A 644 53.98 33.63 -4.35
N ARG A 645 54.56 32.44 -4.60
CA ARG A 645 54.78 31.43 -3.55
C ARG A 645 55.79 31.95 -2.52
N VAL A 646 55.45 31.84 -1.25
CA VAL A 646 56.34 32.21 -0.13
C VAL A 646 56.84 30.97 0.61
N SER A 647 55.98 29.96 0.81
CA SER A 647 56.35 28.67 1.44
C SER A 647 55.55 27.49 0.87
N GLY A 648 56.02 26.25 1.14
CA GLY A 648 55.42 24.99 0.66
C GLY A 648 55.93 24.55 -0.72
N ASP A 649 55.78 23.29 -1.12
CA ASP A 649 56.30 22.81 -2.41
C ASP A 649 55.48 23.29 -3.62
N VAL A 650 56.12 23.42 -4.79
CA VAL A 650 55.49 23.97 -6.02
C VAL A 650 54.31 23.13 -6.49
N VAL A 651 54.35 21.80 -6.35
CA VAL A 651 53.29 20.90 -6.83
C VAL A 651 52.06 21.01 -5.94
N SER A 652 52.24 21.00 -4.62
CA SER A 652 51.16 21.25 -3.66
C SER A 652 50.59 22.66 -3.82
N TRP A 653 51.43 23.68 -4.01
CA TRP A 653 51.00 25.06 -4.23
C TRP A 653 50.11 25.20 -5.46
N GLN A 654 50.50 24.62 -6.60
CA GLN A 654 49.68 24.61 -7.82
C GLN A 654 48.33 23.91 -7.60
N ARG A 655 48.35 22.74 -6.94
CA ARG A 655 47.14 21.96 -6.68
C ARG A 655 46.15 22.70 -5.76
N LEU A 656 46.64 23.24 -4.64
CA LEU A 656 45.80 23.91 -3.65
C LEU A 656 45.22 25.23 -4.15
N ASN A 657 45.95 25.92 -5.04
CA ASN A 657 45.45 27.14 -5.68
C ASN A 657 44.17 26.93 -6.50
N THR A 658 43.93 25.72 -7.01
CA THR A 658 42.67 25.41 -7.70
C THR A 658 41.46 25.64 -6.78
N SER A 659 41.57 25.34 -5.47
CA SER A 659 40.50 25.60 -4.51
C SER A 659 40.31 27.10 -4.28
N PHE A 660 41.43 27.82 -4.01
CA PHE A 660 41.43 29.27 -3.82
C PHE A 660 40.82 30.04 -4.99
N LEU A 661 41.26 29.74 -6.23
CA LEU A 661 40.75 30.38 -7.44
C LEU A 661 39.26 30.07 -7.67
N ASN A 662 38.79 28.88 -7.28
CA ASN A 662 37.37 28.54 -7.32
C ASN A 662 36.55 29.34 -6.30
N VAL A 663 37.08 29.60 -5.11
CA VAL A 663 36.43 30.47 -4.12
C VAL A 663 36.38 31.90 -4.65
N LEU A 664 37.49 32.45 -5.15
CA LEU A 664 37.53 33.78 -5.75
C LEU A 664 36.51 33.91 -6.89
N ARG A 665 36.43 32.92 -7.78
CA ARG A 665 35.42 32.87 -8.86
C ARG A 665 34.00 32.92 -8.32
N LYS A 666 33.69 32.15 -7.28
CA LYS A 666 32.36 32.18 -6.63
C LYS A 666 32.05 33.57 -6.08
N ARG A 667 33.02 34.26 -5.48
CA ARG A 667 32.82 35.63 -4.95
C ARG A 667 32.50 36.64 -6.04
N PHE A 668 33.19 36.58 -7.18
CA PHE A 668 32.85 37.40 -8.36
C PHE A 668 31.46 37.08 -8.94
N LEU A 669 31.03 35.82 -8.95
CA LEU A 669 29.67 35.45 -9.37
C LEU A 669 28.62 35.99 -8.40
N VAL A 670 28.89 35.93 -7.09
CA VAL A 670 28.00 36.51 -6.06
C VAL A 670 27.87 38.02 -6.26
N TRP A 671 28.97 38.74 -6.52
CA TRP A 671 28.93 40.18 -6.80
C TRP A 671 27.89 40.57 -7.86
N ARG A 672 27.76 39.79 -8.95
CA ARG A 672 26.76 40.03 -10.01
C ARG A 672 25.31 39.84 -9.55
N THR A 673 25.09 39.08 -8.49
CA THR A 673 23.75 38.82 -7.92
C THR A 673 23.37 39.82 -6.82
N ILE A 674 24.30 40.64 -6.35
CA ILE A 674 24.04 41.66 -5.33
C ILE A 674 23.14 42.75 -5.93
N ALA A 675 22.12 43.13 -5.16
CA ALA A 675 21.16 44.16 -5.54
C ALA A 675 21.87 45.50 -5.82
N PRO A 676 21.42 46.29 -6.81
CA PRO A 676 22.07 47.55 -7.18
C PRO A 676 22.28 48.50 -5.99
N GLU A 677 21.33 48.56 -5.06
CA GLU A 677 21.38 49.42 -3.88
C GLU A 677 22.54 49.06 -2.95
N VAL A 678 22.82 47.76 -2.81
CA VAL A 678 23.92 47.26 -1.97
C VAL A 678 25.27 47.43 -2.68
N ARG A 679 25.31 47.35 -4.01
CA ARG A 679 26.54 47.64 -4.77
C ARG A 679 26.97 49.11 -4.63
N GLU A 680 26.01 50.02 -4.48
CA GLU A 680 26.27 51.43 -4.20
C GLU A 680 26.89 51.64 -2.81
N GLU A 681 26.47 50.89 -1.79
CA GLU A 681 27.11 50.91 -0.46
C GLU A 681 28.59 50.49 -0.55
N TYR A 682 28.90 49.41 -1.30
CA TYR A 682 30.26 48.97 -1.52
C TYR A 682 31.09 49.93 -2.35
N LEU A 683 30.48 50.68 -3.28
CA LEU A 683 31.15 51.73 -4.02
C LEU A 683 31.62 52.85 -3.07
N ILE A 684 30.75 53.29 -2.16
CA ILE A 684 31.07 54.28 -1.13
C ILE A 684 32.16 53.76 -0.19
N GLU A 685 32.11 52.48 0.20
CA GLU A 685 33.15 51.84 1.01
C GLU A 685 34.50 51.82 0.26
N GLY A 686 34.49 51.53 -1.04
CA GLY A 686 35.67 51.59 -1.90
C GLY A 686 36.26 52.98 -2.05
N GLU A 687 35.43 54.02 -2.15
CA GLU A 687 35.90 55.42 -2.19
C GLU A 687 36.63 55.81 -0.89
N LYS A 688 36.16 55.34 0.26
CA LYS A 688 36.84 55.56 1.56
C LYS A 688 38.18 54.84 1.63
N LEU A 689 38.22 53.57 1.21
CA LEU A 689 39.45 52.77 1.13
C LEU A 689 40.48 53.45 0.21
N ALA A 690 40.03 54.00 -0.92
CA ALA A 690 40.87 54.72 -1.87
C ALA A 690 41.44 56.05 -1.32
N GLN A 691 40.77 56.68 -0.35
CA GLN A 691 41.19 57.93 0.28
C GLN A 691 42.09 57.73 1.51
N GLY A 692 42.45 56.50 1.86
CA GLY A 692 43.30 56.19 3.01
C GLY A 692 42.68 56.53 4.37
N THR A 693 41.38 56.80 4.41
CA THR A 693 40.61 56.97 5.66
C THR A 693 40.03 55.60 6.01
N GLY A 694 40.75 54.84 6.82
CA GLY A 694 40.27 53.56 7.33
C GLY A 694 38.90 53.69 8.00
N VAL A 695 38.05 52.68 7.82
CA VAL A 695 36.76 52.52 8.52
C VAL A 695 36.99 52.19 9.99
#